data_AF-A0A1G3L571-F1
#
_entry.id   AF-A0A1G3L571-F1
#
_cell.length_a   1.000
_cell.length_b   1.000
_cell.length_c   1.000
_cell.angle_alpha   90.00
_cell.angle_beta   90.00
_cell.angle_gamma   90.00
#
_symmetry.space_group_name_H-M   'P 1'
#
loop_
_entity.id
_entity.type
_entity.pdbx_description
1 polymer ?
#
loop_
_entity_poly.entity_id
_entity_poly.type
_entity_poly.pdbx_seq_one_letter_code
_entity_poly.pdbx_strand_id
1 'polypeptide(L)'
;MNLSFNENLTGYIFPGETNQTDAFNKGKEKNFFCSINGVITAYNVEEFVTITERKATFDGTVTVPGLGEKLSILNGSFNLYKLFYDKEKGVNMKIMEYILPFKSELDESYIFHGKKTIFPHAGSDMLKDSTTLFVDIYKGENLDFTKDNKDKLYATGILHISSVGFFEMLKSTTVTGAKTLADKVKTISQFYDFFFGEAYTMYFQKFSIFYSTDYQNFVLSGSCKDEGKDKKFFFYSGAHDLGFPWGDPNTFWDVSFIMATKDENGNKIFERYLIAARNLEEKLKLDVIDGTTSKYSYKGTIYRLSDGYSVSFSDDLLNPAGSKILTPVDADIEFTFDANVPQEKNKPVPAVVVPFGLPEGMENPLLLYIDKVIKEYAPEHKGMGVRLGIRSVSLKTAKMKINKKEILIDINKSWGEAEKSTIKYVKEPSLNYNYFCGISPESKKLLVHTTGGVLFNDTIYPVKNLIDHLLSAIAHPFRSVEVNVDGNELKQIDRKPKTLKIKDDYVLEVNYDHYEPGVFQRRIVLLTDSKGEEMFALEEDMKRINLKAIAPATTTVKTDSPLDNTEATVAVYKTKMAWTKEFQDPAQDTGTASDLLGMLNIFKKKNPGQVSLQERVALENEDKRQLLHQVVQATTFIQSLYERAKKLGKQPKDMKVVIKPNFMFLYDKYDHTTYTDPVLIKELIDIIYDEGFTDITVVEAQSTYGNYFENRGVLNVAKYIGLEACEKYKVVDMSDQSGWVEPIKPFEGPLKGTKIHKVWQDADFRISFAKNKTHCYAYYTLTIKCIYGALPVQNKYHEYHCTRGIYATTIEYLQHYPIHFGFIDAYESADGPFGVFSKKDPNYTRTIIGGDNIVAVDWIGSSKMGLDPLVSEYMKKAVVQFGKPRINLVGDKKDELYDPWVNVPIESTFTMNHVIDLNYQFGNAFTNAMMSTDTEAFPPKDETWWMKAIRFFNAPMRSMVYGNHKNLKQRYDVSGLPPVDPEVLKELTIENT
;
A
#
# COMPACT_ATOMS: atom_id res chain seq x y z
N MET A 1 5.04 -37.68 23.01
CA MET A 1 6.22 -37.74 23.93
C MET A 1 6.35 -36.40 24.60
N ASN A 2 6.79 -36.35 25.86
CA ASN A 2 6.97 -35.08 26.59
C ASN A 2 8.45 -34.73 26.65
N LEU A 3 8.77 -33.45 26.62
CA LEU A 3 10.13 -32.92 26.67
C LEU A 3 10.27 -31.95 27.85
N SER A 4 11.33 -32.09 28.63
CA SER A 4 11.60 -31.24 29.80
C SER A 4 13.06 -30.79 29.86
N PHE A 5 13.31 -29.56 30.30
CA PHE A 5 14.65 -28.97 30.46
C PHE A 5 14.68 -27.98 31.63
N ASN A 6 15.86 -27.78 32.21
CA ASN A 6 16.09 -26.91 33.38
C ASN A 6 16.34 -25.46 32.95
N GLU A 7 15.64 -24.51 33.56
CA GLU A 7 15.84 -23.08 33.36
C GLU A 7 16.27 -22.42 34.68
N ASN A 8 17.41 -21.73 34.65
CA ASN A 8 17.95 -20.98 35.79
C ASN A 8 18.30 -19.55 35.35
N LEU A 9 17.63 -18.55 35.93
CA LEU A 9 17.91 -17.14 35.67
C LEU A 9 18.19 -16.37 36.96
N THR A 10 19.10 -15.42 36.90
CA THR A 10 19.48 -14.57 38.04
C THR A 10 19.65 -13.11 37.60
N GLY A 11 19.39 -12.17 38.49
CA GLY A 11 19.50 -10.74 38.17
C GLY A 11 19.05 -9.85 39.31
N TYR A 12 18.59 -8.66 38.97
CA TYR A 12 18.25 -7.63 39.96
C TYR A 12 16.91 -6.97 39.62
N ILE A 13 16.14 -6.70 40.67
CA ILE A 13 14.86 -6.01 40.62
C ILE A 13 14.86 -4.85 41.62
N PHE A 14 13.89 -3.93 41.53
CA PHE A 14 13.72 -2.91 42.56
C PHE A 14 12.25 -2.52 42.76
N PRO A 15 11.75 -2.41 44.00
CA PRO A 15 10.40 -1.93 44.28
C PRO A 15 10.21 -0.45 43.97
N GLY A 16 9.02 -0.05 43.52
CA GLY A 16 8.63 1.35 43.30
C GLY A 16 9.11 1.99 42.00
N GLU A 17 9.92 1.29 41.19
CA GLU A 17 10.28 1.71 39.84
C GLU A 17 9.31 1.14 38.81
N THR A 18 9.10 1.86 37.70
CA THR A 18 8.26 1.40 36.58
C THR A 18 9.06 1.10 35.32
N ASN A 19 10.34 1.50 35.26
CA ASN A 19 11.24 1.17 34.15
C ASN A 19 12.19 0.03 34.57
N GLN A 20 12.20 -1.05 33.80
CA GLN A 20 12.97 -2.27 34.08
C GLN A 20 14.49 -2.05 34.09
N THR A 21 15.00 -1.15 33.24
CA THR A 21 16.44 -0.85 33.15
C THR A 21 16.91 -0.04 34.35
N ASP A 22 16.14 0.98 34.75
CA ASP A 22 16.42 1.78 35.95
C ASP A 22 16.32 0.92 37.21
N ALA A 23 15.32 0.06 37.29
CA ALA A 23 15.13 -0.88 38.39
C ALA A 23 16.27 -1.91 38.48
N PHE A 24 16.77 -2.42 37.35
CA PHE A 24 17.94 -3.30 37.33
C PHE A 24 19.18 -2.60 37.88
N ASN A 25 19.47 -1.37 37.44
CA ASN A 25 20.63 -0.60 37.89
C ASN A 25 20.56 -0.27 39.38
N LYS A 26 19.41 0.21 39.87
CA LYS A 26 19.16 0.48 41.29
C LYS A 26 19.20 -0.80 42.12
N GLY A 27 18.57 -1.87 41.64
CA GLY A 27 18.58 -3.18 42.27
C GLY A 27 20.00 -3.75 42.41
N LYS A 28 20.86 -3.55 41.42
CA LYS A 28 22.28 -3.91 41.48
C LYS A 28 23.05 -3.07 42.49
N GLU A 29 22.83 -1.76 42.54
CA GLU A 29 23.46 -0.86 43.53
C GLU A 29 23.04 -1.21 44.97
N LYS A 30 21.77 -1.53 45.17
CA LYS A 30 21.18 -1.85 46.49
C LYS A 30 21.16 -3.35 46.81
N ASN A 31 21.71 -4.19 45.95
CA ASN A 31 21.77 -5.65 46.07
C ASN A 31 20.39 -6.35 46.24
N PHE A 32 19.37 -5.90 45.51
CA PHE A 32 18.07 -6.58 45.40
C PHE A 32 18.16 -7.72 44.38
N PHE A 33 18.83 -8.80 44.77
CA PHE A 33 19.06 -9.99 43.94
C PHE A 33 17.81 -10.87 43.80
N CYS A 34 17.41 -11.18 42.57
CA CYS A 34 16.29 -12.07 42.26
C CYS A 34 16.73 -13.26 41.40
N SER A 35 16.13 -14.43 41.62
CA SER A 35 16.39 -15.62 40.79
C SER A 35 15.19 -16.53 40.64
N ILE A 36 15.13 -17.25 39.53
CA ILE A 36 14.21 -18.37 39.30
C ILE A 36 14.99 -19.62 38.90
N ASN A 37 14.61 -20.77 39.44
CA ASN A 37 15.22 -22.06 39.14
C ASN A 37 14.12 -23.10 39.02
N GLY A 38 14.00 -23.75 37.86
CA GLY A 38 12.92 -24.71 37.62
C GLY A 38 13.09 -25.56 36.37
N VAL A 39 12.05 -26.35 36.09
CA VAL A 39 11.96 -27.24 34.93
C VAL A 39 10.76 -26.82 34.09
N ILE A 40 11.00 -26.59 32.80
CA ILE A 40 9.93 -26.38 31.82
C ILE A 40 9.59 -27.73 31.21
N THR A 41 8.30 -28.08 31.15
CA THR A 41 7.81 -29.31 30.55
C THR A 41 6.81 -29.04 29.43
N ALA A 42 7.20 -29.37 28.20
CA ALA A 42 6.34 -29.39 27.03
C ALA A 42 5.69 -30.79 26.88
N TYR A 43 4.38 -30.85 27.08
CA TYR A 43 3.60 -32.06 26.88
C TYR A 43 3.30 -32.27 25.41
N ASN A 44 3.38 -33.52 24.94
CA ASN A 44 3.13 -33.90 23.56
C ASN A 44 3.82 -33.00 22.51
N VAL A 45 5.14 -33.14 22.36
CA VAL A 45 5.95 -32.29 21.46
C VAL A 45 5.41 -32.21 20.03
N GLU A 46 4.83 -33.29 19.49
CA GLU A 46 4.26 -33.30 18.14
C GLU A 46 3.06 -32.35 18.01
N GLU A 47 2.23 -32.24 19.05
CA GLU A 47 1.13 -31.28 19.12
C GLU A 47 1.62 -29.88 19.49
N PHE A 48 2.53 -29.78 20.46
CA PHE A 48 3.09 -28.52 20.98
C PHE A 48 3.64 -27.60 19.90
N VAL A 49 4.38 -28.13 18.91
CA VAL A 49 4.97 -27.34 17.82
C VAL A 49 3.95 -26.93 16.75
N THR A 50 2.72 -27.47 16.80
CA THR A 50 1.68 -27.23 15.79
C THR A 50 0.56 -26.32 16.26
N ILE A 51 0.30 -26.27 17.57
CA ILE A 51 -0.73 -25.42 18.17
C ILE A 51 -0.24 -23.98 18.33
N THR A 52 -1.18 -23.03 18.37
CA THR A 52 -0.88 -21.60 18.52
C THR A 52 -0.41 -21.22 19.93
N GLU A 53 -1.05 -21.75 20.98
CA GLU A 53 -0.75 -21.36 22.38
C GLU A 53 0.62 -21.78 22.89
N ARG A 54 1.16 -22.90 22.38
CA ARG A 54 2.50 -23.44 22.70
C ARG A 54 2.80 -23.40 24.20
N LYS A 55 1.80 -23.81 24.99
CA LYS A 55 1.80 -23.73 26.44
C LYS A 55 2.50 -24.93 27.06
N ALA A 56 3.40 -24.66 28.00
CA ALA A 56 4.13 -25.61 28.80
C ALA A 56 3.96 -25.30 30.30
N THR A 57 4.31 -26.24 31.17
CA THR A 57 4.34 -26.00 32.62
C THR A 57 5.72 -25.59 33.07
N PHE A 58 5.79 -24.81 34.15
CA PHE A 58 7.02 -24.44 34.83
C PHE A 58 6.90 -24.85 36.31
N ASP A 59 7.76 -25.76 36.74
CA ASP A 59 7.83 -26.24 38.12
C ASP A 59 9.18 -25.85 38.73
N GLY A 60 9.19 -25.12 39.84
CA GLY A 60 10.44 -24.62 40.41
C GLY A 60 10.30 -23.74 41.63
N THR A 61 11.33 -22.92 41.84
CA THR A 61 11.42 -21.98 42.96
C THR A 61 11.82 -20.59 42.49
N VAL A 62 11.39 -19.58 43.25
CA VAL A 62 11.76 -18.17 43.06
C VAL A 62 12.36 -17.60 44.35
N THR A 63 13.38 -16.75 44.21
CA THR A 63 13.94 -15.96 45.31
C THR A 63 13.69 -14.49 45.01
N VAL A 64 13.05 -13.78 45.94
CA VAL A 64 12.72 -12.36 45.81
C VAL A 64 13.09 -11.63 47.10
N PRO A 65 13.94 -10.58 47.04
CA PRO A 65 14.33 -9.81 48.22
C PRO A 65 13.11 -9.25 48.94
N GLY A 66 13.05 -9.46 50.25
CA GLY A 66 11.95 -9.00 51.11
C GLY A 66 10.69 -9.86 51.07
N LEU A 67 10.57 -10.85 50.17
CA LEU A 67 9.44 -11.80 50.15
C LEU A 67 9.85 -13.22 50.56
N GLY A 68 11.12 -13.60 50.37
CA GLY A 68 11.69 -14.87 50.83
C GLY A 68 12.66 -15.52 49.84
N GLU A 69 13.31 -16.59 50.28
CA GLU A 69 14.24 -17.38 49.48
C GLU A 69 13.66 -18.75 49.09
N LYS A 70 13.91 -19.19 47.85
CA LYS A 70 13.49 -20.51 47.33
C LYS A 70 12.00 -20.83 47.53
N LEU A 71 11.14 -19.83 47.33
CA LEU A 71 9.69 -19.94 47.42
C LEU A 71 9.16 -20.84 46.30
N SER A 72 8.30 -21.79 46.62
CA SER A 72 7.73 -22.71 45.63
C SER A 72 6.79 -21.99 44.67
N ILE A 73 6.98 -22.25 43.38
CA ILE A 73 6.07 -21.80 42.33
C ILE A 73 4.85 -22.73 42.30
N LEU A 74 3.66 -22.14 42.21
CA LEU A 74 2.38 -22.81 42.25
C LEU A 74 1.75 -22.78 40.85
N ASN A 75 1.70 -23.94 40.17
CA ASN A 75 1.13 -24.08 38.82
C ASN A 75 1.71 -23.08 37.81
N GLY A 76 3.04 -22.97 37.74
CA GLY A 76 3.69 -22.06 36.81
C GLY A 76 3.40 -22.43 35.35
N SER A 77 3.27 -21.42 34.50
CA SER A 77 3.08 -21.61 33.06
C SER A 77 4.14 -20.87 32.24
N PHE A 78 4.51 -21.48 31.12
CA PHE A 78 5.41 -20.94 30.12
C PHE A 78 4.75 -21.00 28.74
N ASN A 79 4.82 -19.92 27.97
CA ASN A 79 4.33 -19.86 26.60
C ASN A 79 5.49 -19.51 25.66
N LEU A 80 5.75 -20.39 24.70
CA LEU A 80 6.81 -20.19 23.71
C LEU A 80 6.26 -19.45 22.49
N TYR A 81 6.90 -18.35 22.09
CA TYR A 81 6.59 -17.60 20.86
C TYR A 81 5.16 -17.03 20.78
N LYS A 82 4.62 -16.54 21.91
CA LYS A 82 3.33 -15.82 21.95
C LYS A 82 3.44 -14.52 21.15
N LEU A 83 2.43 -14.17 20.35
CA LEU A 83 2.41 -12.91 19.61
C LEU A 83 2.09 -11.74 20.54
N PHE A 84 2.88 -10.69 20.43
CA PHE A 84 2.72 -9.45 21.18
C PHE A 84 2.84 -8.26 20.23
N TYR A 85 1.83 -7.39 20.24
CA TYR A 85 1.85 -6.17 19.42
C TYR A 85 2.41 -5.00 20.24
N ASP A 86 3.56 -4.47 19.81
CA ASP A 86 4.15 -3.26 20.37
C ASP A 86 3.48 -2.03 19.73
N LYS A 87 2.62 -1.34 20.50
CA LYS A 87 1.86 -0.17 20.03
C LYS A 87 2.75 1.03 19.73
N GLU A 88 3.87 1.21 20.42
CA GLU A 88 4.75 2.36 20.21
C GLU A 88 5.55 2.20 18.92
N LYS A 89 5.94 0.96 18.61
CA LYS A 89 6.70 0.63 17.40
C LYS A 89 5.81 0.25 16.22
N GLY A 90 4.53 0.01 16.44
CA GLY A 90 3.56 -0.37 15.41
C GLY A 90 3.89 -1.69 14.73
N VAL A 91 4.40 -2.69 15.47
CA VAL A 91 4.88 -3.97 14.92
C VAL A 91 4.54 -5.15 15.83
N ASN A 92 4.35 -6.33 15.23
CA ASN A 92 4.20 -7.57 15.99
C ASN A 92 5.56 -8.16 16.35
N MET A 93 5.64 -8.76 17.54
CA MET A 93 6.81 -9.43 18.08
C MET A 93 6.38 -10.82 18.57
N LYS A 94 7.33 -11.75 18.71
CA LYS A 94 7.12 -12.97 19.46
C LYS A 94 7.82 -12.86 20.81
N ILE A 95 7.16 -13.31 21.86
CA ILE A 95 7.71 -13.30 23.22
C ILE A 95 7.71 -14.72 23.79
N MET A 96 8.61 -14.97 24.74
CA MET A 96 8.50 -16.09 25.66
C MET A 96 7.96 -15.55 26.99
N GLU A 97 6.77 -16.00 27.38
CA GLU A 97 6.07 -15.48 28.55
C GLU A 97 6.08 -16.49 29.70
N TYR A 98 6.41 -16.01 30.90
CA TYR A 98 6.47 -16.78 32.14
C TYR A 98 5.46 -16.20 33.11
N ILE A 99 4.51 -17.00 33.59
CA ILE A 99 3.56 -16.62 34.64
C ILE A 99 3.73 -17.60 35.78
N LEU A 100 4.35 -17.14 36.87
CA LEU A 100 4.80 -17.98 37.97
C LEU A 100 4.19 -17.47 39.29
N PRO A 101 3.01 -17.96 39.69
CA PRO A 101 2.42 -17.65 40.99
C PRO A 101 3.27 -18.23 42.13
N PHE A 102 3.41 -17.50 43.23
CA PHE A 102 4.11 -17.96 44.44
C PHE A 102 3.55 -17.26 45.68
N LYS A 103 3.93 -17.75 46.86
CA LYS A 103 3.60 -17.11 48.14
C LYS A 103 4.86 -16.65 48.86
N SER A 104 4.78 -15.51 49.54
CA SER A 104 5.86 -15.02 50.40
C SER A 104 5.95 -15.83 51.70
N GLU A 105 7.02 -15.61 52.48
CA GLU A 105 7.16 -16.18 53.84
C GLU A 105 6.03 -15.77 54.79
N LEU A 106 5.33 -14.68 54.47
CA LEU A 106 4.16 -14.19 55.22
C LEU A 106 2.82 -14.73 54.67
N ASP A 107 2.85 -15.74 53.80
CA ASP A 107 1.68 -16.35 53.13
C ASP A 107 0.88 -15.37 52.25
N GLU A 108 1.50 -14.25 51.83
CA GLU A 108 0.91 -13.33 50.87
C GLU A 108 1.17 -13.79 49.43
N SER A 109 0.17 -13.68 48.56
CA SER A 109 0.26 -14.15 47.18
C SER A 109 0.86 -13.12 46.23
N TYR A 110 1.75 -13.58 45.35
CA TYR A 110 2.42 -12.79 44.32
C TYR A 110 2.47 -13.57 43.00
N ILE A 111 2.60 -12.84 41.89
CA ILE A 111 2.83 -13.41 40.57
C ILE A 111 4.10 -12.81 39.99
N PHE A 112 5.07 -13.67 39.68
CA PHE A 112 6.23 -13.31 38.87
C PHE A 112 5.84 -13.43 37.39
N HIS A 113 5.89 -12.31 36.67
CA HIS A 113 5.59 -12.22 35.24
C HIS A 113 6.88 -11.88 34.49
N GLY A 114 7.40 -12.84 33.72
CA GLY A 114 8.62 -12.69 32.94
C GLY A 114 8.33 -12.66 31.44
N LYS A 115 9.03 -11.80 30.69
CA LYS A 115 8.97 -11.75 29.22
C LYS A 115 10.38 -11.72 28.62
N LYS A 116 10.67 -12.67 27.72
CA LYS A 116 11.81 -12.57 26.80
C LYS A 116 11.28 -12.07 25.45
N THR A 117 11.83 -10.98 24.94
CA THR A 117 11.38 -10.38 23.67
C THR A 117 12.27 -10.86 22.54
N ILE A 118 11.66 -11.31 21.44
CA ILE A 118 12.37 -11.79 20.26
C ILE A 118 12.06 -10.81 19.15
N PHE A 119 13.00 -9.91 18.85
CA PHE A 119 12.75 -8.80 17.94
C PHE A 119 13.96 -8.43 17.07
N PRO A 120 13.79 -8.27 15.75
CA PRO A 120 14.87 -7.82 14.87
C PRO A 120 15.05 -6.30 14.87
N HIS A 121 16.03 -5.78 15.60
CA HIS A 121 16.53 -4.40 15.42
C HIS A 121 17.95 -4.42 14.81
N ALA A 122 18.34 -3.32 14.14
CA ALA A 122 19.71 -3.18 13.64
C ALA A 122 20.68 -3.20 14.85
N GLY A 123 21.51 -4.25 14.94
CA GLY A 123 22.46 -4.46 16.05
C GLY A 123 21.97 -5.33 17.22
N SER A 124 20.79 -5.97 17.15
CA SER A 124 20.34 -6.95 18.16
C SER A 124 21.02 -8.32 18.00
N ASP A 125 21.36 -8.97 19.11
CA ASP A 125 21.98 -10.32 19.14
C ASP A 125 20.96 -11.35 19.67
N MET A 126 20.62 -12.34 18.85
CA MET A 126 19.72 -13.45 19.19
C MET A 126 20.10 -14.15 20.50
N LEU A 127 21.40 -14.29 20.78
CA LEU A 127 21.87 -14.89 22.03
C LEU A 127 21.61 -13.97 23.22
N LYS A 128 21.77 -12.65 23.06
CA LYS A 128 21.49 -11.69 24.14
C LYS A 128 20.00 -11.64 24.49
N ASP A 129 19.13 -11.69 23.49
CA ASP A 129 17.69 -11.59 23.68
C ASP A 129 17.10 -12.90 24.23
N SER A 130 17.57 -14.06 23.77
CA SER A 130 17.18 -15.37 24.33
C SER A 130 17.66 -15.58 25.78
N THR A 131 18.64 -14.78 26.22
CA THR A 131 19.21 -14.86 27.56
C THR A 131 18.77 -13.75 28.52
N THR A 132 17.94 -12.80 28.07
CA THR A 132 17.47 -11.67 28.88
C THR A 132 15.97 -11.78 29.15
N LEU A 133 15.59 -11.75 30.43
CA LEU A 133 14.21 -11.81 30.91
C LEU A 133 13.85 -10.50 31.61
N PHE A 134 12.89 -9.78 31.05
CA PHE A 134 12.28 -8.62 31.70
C PHE A 134 11.22 -9.11 32.67
N VAL A 135 11.22 -8.59 33.90
CA VAL A 135 10.42 -9.15 35.00
C VAL A 135 9.61 -8.07 35.68
N ASP A 136 8.33 -8.38 35.91
CA ASP A 136 7.45 -7.64 36.80
C ASP A 136 6.90 -8.61 37.86
N ILE A 137 6.91 -8.19 39.13
CA ILE A 137 6.33 -8.93 40.25
C ILE A 137 5.09 -8.16 40.68
N TYR A 138 3.94 -8.82 40.64
CA TYR A 138 2.67 -8.24 41.04
C TYR A 138 2.17 -8.86 42.34
N LYS A 139 1.52 -8.05 43.18
CA LYS A 139 0.84 -8.52 44.40
C LYS A 139 -0.58 -9.00 44.08
N GLY A 140 -0.96 -10.17 44.59
CA GLY A 140 -2.29 -10.77 44.46
C GLY A 140 -2.32 -12.12 43.73
N GLU A 141 -3.53 -12.59 43.45
CA GLU A 141 -3.81 -13.85 42.74
C GLU A 141 -4.64 -13.60 41.49
N ASN A 142 -4.58 -14.51 40.51
CA ASN A 142 -5.45 -14.54 39.33
C ASN A 142 -5.53 -13.22 38.56
N LEU A 143 -4.36 -12.62 38.24
CA LEU A 143 -4.31 -11.39 37.46
C LEU A 143 -4.65 -11.64 35.99
N ASP A 144 -5.40 -10.68 35.43
CA ASP A 144 -5.72 -10.64 34.00
C ASP A 144 -4.69 -9.76 33.30
N PHE A 145 -3.67 -10.39 32.70
CA PHE A 145 -2.57 -9.71 32.02
C PHE A 145 -2.97 -9.06 30.68
N THR A 146 -4.25 -9.17 30.28
CA THR A 146 -4.81 -8.41 29.16
C THR A 146 -5.16 -6.97 29.55
N LYS A 147 -5.11 -6.63 30.84
CA LYS A 147 -5.39 -5.30 31.41
C LYS A 147 -4.13 -4.67 32.02
N ASP A 148 -4.17 -3.36 32.25
CA ASP A 148 -3.13 -2.67 33.00
C ASP A 148 -3.22 -3.07 34.49
N ASN A 149 -2.13 -3.62 35.03
CA ASN A 149 -2.01 -4.06 36.42
C ASN A 149 -0.94 -3.27 37.18
N LYS A 150 -0.55 -2.08 36.68
CA LYS A 150 0.48 -1.23 37.31
C LYS A 150 0.19 -0.86 38.76
N ASP A 151 -1.08 -0.77 39.16
CA ASP A 151 -1.51 -0.52 40.54
C ASP A 151 -1.09 -1.63 41.52
N LYS A 152 -0.83 -2.84 41.01
CA LYS A 152 -0.42 -4.01 41.78
C LYS A 152 1.05 -4.35 41.63
N LEU A 153 1.82 -3.55 40.88
CA LEU A 153 3.24 -3.77 40.65
C LEU A 153 4.01 -3.59 41.97
N TYR A 154 4.63 -4.66 42.45
CA TYR A 154 5.49 -4.65 43.63
C TYR A 154 6.92 -4.27 43.27
N ALA A 155 7.51 -4.91 42.26
CA ALA A 155 8.86 -4.67 41.81
C ALA A 155 9.02 -5.01 40.33
N THR A 156 9.99 -4.41 39.66
CA THR A 156 10.34 -4.69 38.27
C THR A 156 11.86 -4.81 38.11
N GLY A 157 12.34 -5.40 37.02
CA GLY A 157 13.77 -5.51 36.76
C GLY A 157 14.12 -6.46 35.62
N ILE A 158 15.37 -6.93 35.63
CA ILE A 158 15.94 -7.76 34.56
C ILE A 158 16.71 -8.93 35.16
N LEU A 159 16.43 -10.13 34.65
CA LEU A 159 17.17 -11.36 34.93
C LEU A 159 17.88 -11.84 33.67
N HIS A 160 19.05 -12.47 33.86
CA HIS A 160 19.84 -13.04 32.79
C HIS A 160 20.15 -14.51 33.06
N ILE A 161 20.29 -15.28 31.99
CA ILE A 161 20.99 -16.57 32.00
C ILE A 161 22.37 -16.35 31.38
N SER A 162 23.42 -16.87 32.01
CA SER A 162 24.76 -16.80 31.42
C SER A 162 24.83 -17.67 30.16
N SER A 163 25.74 -17.38 29.23
CA SER A 163 25.92 -18.22 28.04
C SER A 163 26.24 -19.67 28.41
N VAL A 164 26.98 -19.90 29.49
CA VAL A 164 27.23 -21.24 30.03
C VAL A 164 25.95 -21.88 30.57
N GLY A 165 25.13 -21.13 31.32
CA GLY A 165 23.84 -21.60 31.82
C GLY A 165 22.87 -21.97 30.71
N PHE A 166 22.88 -21.24 29.59
CA PHE A 166 22.08 -21.56 28.41
C PHE A 166 22.48 -22.90 27.78
N PHE A 167 23.78 -23.19 27.65
CA PHE A 167 24.22 -24.51 27.17
C PHE A 167 23.90 -25.65 28.15
N GLU A 168 23.98 -25.40 29.45
CA GLU A 168 23.58 -26.39 30.47
C GLU A 168 22.08 -26.68 30.44
N MET A 169 21.24 -25.66 30.18
CA MET A 169 19.82 -25.84 29.90
C MET A 169 19.61 -26.81 28.72
N LEU A 170 20.27 -26.58 27.58
CA LEU A 170 20.14 -27.45 26.41
C LEU A 170 20.55 -28.90 26.72
N LYS A 171 21.65 -29.09 27.46
CA LYS A 171 22.12 -30.42 27.89
C LYS A 171 21.18 -31.13 28.85
N SER A 172 20.43 -30.37 29.66
CA SER A 172 19.48 -30.93 30.64
C SER A 172 18.21 -31.54 30.02
N THR A 173 18.07 -31.49 28.68
CA THR A 173 16.89 -31.98 27.97
C THR A 173 16.65 -33.48 28.21
N THR A 174 15.47 -33.79 28.68
CA THR A 174 14.98 -35.15 28.92
C THR A 174 13.69 -35.38 28.16
N VAL A 175 13.48 -36.62 27.68
CA VAL A 175 12.26 -37.01 26.96
C VAL A 175 11.63 -38.19 27.70
N THR A 176 10.35 -38.07 28.02
CA THR A 176 9.57 -39.14 28.66
C THR A 176 8.55 -39.71 27.68
N GLY A 177 8.31 -41.03 27.78
CA GLY A 177 7.40 -41.77 26.89
C GLY A 177 7.99 -42.23 25.55
N ALA A 178 9.31 -42.06 25.32
CA ALA A 178 10.00 -42.61 24.16
C ALA A 178 10.22 -44.13 24.31
N LYS A 179 9.92 -44.91 23.26
CA LYS A 179 10.09 -46.37 23.26
C LYS A 179 11.48 -46.78 22.76
N THR A 180 12.10 -45.94 21.94
CA THR A 180 13.42 -46.18 21.36
C THR A 180 14.32 -44.95 21.49
N LEU A 181 15.64 -45.15 21.32
CA LEU A 181 16.61 -44.05 21.26
C LEU A 181 16.34 -43.14 20.05
N ALA A 182 15.86 -43.69 18.93
CA ALA A 182 15.48 -42.93 17.75
C ALA A 182 14.30 -41.98 18.02
N ASP A 183 13.27 -42.44 18.75
CA ASP A 183 12.13 -41.61 19.15
C ASP A 183 12.58 -40.43 20.03
N LYS A 184 13.53 -40.68 20.94
CA LYS A 184 14.13 -39.66 21.79
C LYS A 184 14.86 -38.60 20.96
N VAL A 185 15.74 -39.02 20.04
CA VAL A 185 16.49 -38.09 19.17
C VAL A 185 15.54 -37.30 18.26
N LYS A 186 14.53 -37.96 17.67
CA LYS A 186 13.51 -37.31 16.84
C LYS A 186 12.77 -36.22 17.60
N THR A 187 12.31 -36.51 18.83
CA THR A 187 11.57 -35.54 19.67
C THR A 187 12.42 -34.32 20.01
N ILE A 188 13.69 -34.55 20.37
CA ILE A 188 14.65 -33.48 20.68
C ILE A 188 14.90 -32.62 19.44
N SER A 189 15.15 -33.25 18.27
CA SER A 189 15.35 -32.55 17.00
C SER A 189 14.13 -31.69 16.66
N GLN A 190 12.93 -32.28 16.65
CA GLN A 190 11.69 -31.56 16.31
C GLN A 190 11.48 -30.30 17.16
N PHE A 191 11.71 -30.39 18.48
CA PHE A 191 11.58 -29.25 19.36
C PHE A 191 12.65 -28.18 19.10
N TYR A 192 13.93 -28.57 18.97
CA TYR A 192 15.02 -27.61 18.79
C TYR A 192 15.08 -27.01 17.38
N ASP A 193 14.73 -27.79 16.35
CA ASP A 193 14.58 -27.29 14.97
C ASP A 193 13.50 -26.22 14.92
N PHE A 194 12.38 -26.44 15.60
CA PHE A 194 11.33 -25.43 15.76
C PHE A 194 11.80 -24.22 16.60
N PHE A 195 12.38 -24.48 17.78
CA PHE A 195 12.83 -23.44 18.70
C PHE A 195 13.86 -22.52 18.06
N PHE A 196 14.94 -23.05 17.48
CA PHE A 196 15.95 -22.22 16.83
C PHE A 196 15.51 -21.71 15.45
N GLY A 197 14.72 -22.48 14.70
CA GLY A 197 14.23 -22.10 13.38
C GLY A 197 13.35 -20.84 13.42
N GLU A 198 12.42 -20.75 14.37
CA GLU A 198 11.56 -19.58 14.55
C GLU A 198 12.36 -18.33 14.94
N ALA A 199 13.29 -18.44 15.92
CA ALA A 199 14.16 -17.33 16.31
C ALA A 199 15.06 -16.89 15.14
N TYR A 200 15.74 -17.84 14.48
CA TYR A 200 16.60 -17.57 13.33
C TYR A 200 15.83 -16.84 12.23
N THR A 201 14.63 -17.33 11.91
CA THR A 201 13.74 -16.66 10.94
C THR A 201 13.48 -15.23 11.38
N MET A 202 13.09 -14.96 12.61
CA MET A 202 12.82 -13.59 13.07
C MET A 202 14.02 -12.64 12.98
N TYR A 203 15.23 -13.07 13.38
CA TYR A 203 16.42 -12.20 13.37
C TYR A 203 16.99 -11.96 11.97
N PHE A 204 16.97 -12.98 11.12
CA PHE A 204 17.61 -12.93 9.81
C PHE A 204 16.64 -12.63 8.66
N GLN A 205 15.32 -12.76 8.86
CA GLN A 205 14.30 -12.44 7.84
C GLN A 205 14.41 -10.99 7.37
N LYS A 206 14.77 -10.02 8.22
CA LYS A 206 14.93 -8.61 7.79
C LYS A 206 16.04 -8.43 6.75
N PHE A 207 17.11 -9.21 6.82
CA PHE A 207 18.25 -9.17 5.88
C PHE A 207 18.11 -10.20 4.75
N SER A 208 17.30 -11.23 4.95
CA SER A 208 17.01 -12.23 3.93
C SER A 208 16.18 -11.63 2.80
N ILE A 209 16.62 -11.87 1.58
CA ILE A 209 15.82 -11.62 0.38
C ILE A 209 14.67 -12.62 0.24
N PHE A 210 14.65 -13.71 1.03
CA PHE A 210 13.59 -14.71 1.05
C PHE A 210 12.75 -14.61 2.33
N TYR A 211 11.48 -14.99 2.25
CA TYR A 211 10.63 -15.19 3.42
C TYR A 211 9.87 -16.51 3.32
N SER A 212 9.52 -17.05 4.49
CA SER A 212 8.62 -18.19 4.67
C SER A 212 7.57 -17.77 5.68
N THR A 213 6.29 -18.01 5.39
CA THR A 213 5.18 -17.68 6.30
C THR A 213 4.10 -18.74 6.21
N ASP A 214 3.46 -19.03 7.33
CA ASP A 214 2.32 -19.93 7.43
C ASP A 214 1.04 -19.12 7.68
N TYR A 215 -0.08 -19.61 7.16
CA TYR A 215 -1.39 -19.05 7.47
C TYR A 215 -2.46 -20.13 7.51
N GLN A 216 -3.52 -19.83 8.25
CA GLN A 216 -4.70 -20.66 8.33
C GLN A 216 -5.95 -19.86 7.97
N ASN A 217 -6.80 -20.45 7.15
CA ASN A 217 -8.11 -19.92 6.82
C ASN A 217 -9.20 -20.94 7.16
N PHE A 218 -10.36 -20.44 7.53
CA PHE A 218 -11.53 -21.25 7.82
C PHE A 218 -12.76 -20.58 7.23
N VAL A 219 -13.47 -21.29 6.37
CA VAL A 219 -14.62 -20.78 5.62
C VAL A 219 -15.79 -21.74 5.79
N LEU A 220 -16.98 -21.21 6.10
CA LEU A 220 -18.21 -21.98 6.25
C LEU A 220 -19.36 -21.30 5.52
N SER A 221 -20.17 -22.09 4.85
CA SER A 221 -21.43 -21.65 4.23
C SER A 221 -22.56 -22.57 4.67
N GLY A 222 -23.76 -22.03 4.86
CA GLY A 222 -24.91 -22.86 5.23
C GLY A 222 -26.17 -22.11 5.56
N SER A 223 -27.00 -22.75 6.38
CA SER A 223 -28.28 -22.20 6.86
C SER A 223 -28.26 -22.05 8.38
N CYS A 224 -28.86 -20.98 8.88
CA CYS A 224 -29.02 -20.74 10.31
C CYS A 224 -30.41 -20.19 10.63
N LYS A 225 -30.79 -20.24 11.91
CA LYS A 225 -31.97 -19.57 12.44
C LYS A 225 -31.58 -18.50 13.44
N ASP A 226 -32.16 -17.33 13.26
CA ASP A 226 -32.04 -16.19 14.17
C ASP A 226 -33.44 -15.70 14.51
N GLU A 227 -33.78 -15.71 15.81
CA GLU A 227 -35.13 -15.41 16.31
C GLU A 227 -36.25 -16.20 15.57
N GLY A 228 -35.95 -17.45 15.19
CA GLY A 228 -36.87 -18.34 14.49
C GLY A 228 -36.99 -18.12 12.98
N LYS A 229 -36.33 -17.12 12.40
CA LYS A 229 -36.29 -16.88 10.95
C LYS A 229 -35.14 -17.64 10.31
N ASP A 230 -35.42 -18.40 9.25
CA ASP A 230 -34.40 -19.06 8.44
C ASP A 230 -33.58 -18.02 7.64
N LYS A 231 -32.26 -18.09 7.76
CA LYS A 231 -31.29 -17.25 7.05
C LYS A 231 -30.24 -18.14 6.38
N LYS A 232 -29.65 -17.66 5.28
CA LYS A 232 -28.39 -18.23 4.77
C LYS A 232 -27.24 -17.49 5.45
N PHE A 233 -26.14 -18.17 5.77
CA PHE A 233 -24.96 -17.52 6.33
C PHE A 233 -23.70 -17.90 5.57
N PHE A 234 -22.73 -16.99 5.60
CA PHE A 234 -21.37 -17.24 5.15
C PHE A 234 -20.42 -16.66 6.18
N PHE A 235 -19.44 -17.43 6.59
CA PHE A 235 -18.48 -17.13 7.65
C PHE A 235 -17.08 -17.38 7.12
N TYR A 236 -16.16 -16.45 7.39
CA TYR A 236 -14.74 -16.70 7.23
C TYR A 236 -13.95 -16.14 8.41
N SER A 237 -12.80 -16.76 8.64
CA SER A 237 -11.86 -16.36 9.68
C SER A 237 -10.47 -16.81 9.31
N GLY A 238 -9.47 -15.97 9.55
CA GLY A 238 -8.08 -16.32 9.29
C GLY A 238 -7.12 -15.89 10.39
N ALA A 239 -6.02 -16.64 10.51
CA ALA A 239 -4.86 -16.33 11.32
C ALA A 239 -3.61 -16.40 10.42
N HIS A 240 -2.99 -15.24 10.20
CA HIS A 240 -1.87 -15.10 9.27
C HIS A 240 -0.62 -14.69 10.04
N ASP A 241 0.45 -15.47 9.90
CA ASP A 241 1.72 -15.21 10.59
C ASP A 241 2.54 -14.11 9.88
N LEU A 242 3.63 -13.72 10.55
CA LEU A 242 4.60 -12.75 10.05
C LEU A 242 5.09 -13.15 8.66
N GLY A 243 5.20 -12.18 7.77
CA GLY A 243 5.61 -12.39 6.38
C GLY A 243 4.46 -12.61 5.41
N PHE A 244 3.21 -12.75 5.86
CA PHE A 244 2.07 -12.73 4.95
C PHE A 244 1.64 -11.26 4.66
N PRO A 245 1.25 -10.90 3.42
CA PRO A 245 1.20 -11.74 2.22
C PRO A 245 2.53 -11.80 1.45
N TRP A 246 3.41 -10.82 1.62
CA TRP A 246 4.59 -10.61 0.76
C TRP A 246 5.88 -10.27 1.52
N GLY A 247 6.06 -10.83 2.72
CA GLY A 247 7.22 -10.63 3.57
C GLY A 247 7.08 -9.49 4.59
N ASP A 248 5.84 -9.04 4.85
CA ASP A 248 5.51 -7.93 5.74
C ASP A 248 5.81 -8.23 7.23
N PRO A 249 6.24 -7.24 8.04
CA PRO A 249 6.48 -7.42 9.46
C PRO A 249 5.22 -7.53 10.34
N ASN A 250 4.02 -7.50 9.77
CA ASN A 250 2.76 -7.53 10.51
C ASN A 250 1.92 -8.77 10.21
N THR A 251 1.36 -9.35 11.27
CA THR A 251 0.27 -10.32 11.18
C THR A 251 -1.06 -9.60 10.97
N PHE A 252 -2.06 -10.32 10.45
CA PHE A 252 -3.46 -9.89 10.53
C PHE A 252 -4.38 -11.08 10.80
N TRP A 253 -5.37 -10.81 11.64
CA TRP A 253 -6.25 -11.79 12.22
C TRP A 253 -7.69 -11.31 12.10
N ASP A 254 -8.51 -12.30 11.80
CA ASP A 254 -9.78 -12.25 11.10
C ASP A 254 -11.03 -12.88 11.69
N VAL A 255 -12.14 -12.16 11.86
CA VAL A 255 -13.45 -12.83 11.96
C VAL A 255 -14.50 -12.03 11.20
N SER A 256 -15.14 -12.63 10.21
CA SER A 256 -16.19 -11.97 9.46
C SER A 256 -17.29 -12.93 9.03
N PHE A 257 -18.53 -12.47 9.06
CA PHE A 257 -19.66 -13.24 8.56
C PHE A 257 -20.82 -12.36 8.13
N ILE A 258 -21.65 -12.93 7.27
CA ILE A 258 -22.94 -12.37 6.88
C ILE A 258 -24.07 -13.33 7.19
N MET A 259 -25.24 -12.76 7.50
CA MET A 259 -26.51 -13.46 7.46
C MET A 259 -27.42 -12.78 6.43
N ALA A 260 -27.94 -13.57 5.50
CA ALA A 260 -28.74 -13.08 4.39
C ALA A 260 -30.20 -13.51 4.53
N THR A 261 -31.10 -12.55 4.31
CA THR A 261 -32.55 -12.76 4.16
C THR A 261 -33.02 -12.19 2.82
N LYS A 262 -34.26 -12.47 2.43
CA LYS A 262 -34.90 -11.82 1.28
C LYS A 262 -35.96 -10.83 1.75
N ASP A 263 -36.02 -9.68 1.11
CA ASP A 263 -37.11 -8.71 1.27
C ASP A 263 -38.38 -9.16 0.52
N GLU A 264 -39.45 -8.37 0.62
CA GLU A 264 -40.74 -8.63 -0.05
C GLU A 264 -40.64 -8.66 -1.58
N ASN A 265 -39.62 -8.01 -2.15
CA ASN A 265 -39.34 -7.96 -3.58
C ASN A 265 -38.35 -9.05 -4.04
N GLY A 266 -37.87 -9.88 -3.11
CA GLY A 266 -36.88 -10.92 -3.38
C GLY A 266 -35.42 -10.47 -3.38
N ASN A 267 -35.14 -9.20 -3.07
CA ASN A 267 -33.77 -8.68 -2.94
C ASN A 267 -33.12 -9.20 -1.65
N LYS A 268 -31.81 -9.44 -1.69
CA LYS A 268 -31.07 -9.91 -0.52
C LYS A 268 -30.77 -8.75 0.43
N ILE A 269 -31.08 -8.93 1.71
CA ILE A 269 -30.67 -8.05 2.79
C ILE A 269 -29.57 -8.76 3.59
N PHE A 270 -28.45 -8.07 3.80
CA PHE A 270 -27.30 -8.61 4.50
C PHE A 270 -27.12 -7.95 5.88
N GLU A 271 -27.02 -8.78 6.90
CA GLU A 271 -26.46 -8.40 8.19
C GLU A 271 -24.98 -8.74 8.19
N ARG A 272 -24.12 -7.73 8.38
CA ARG A 272 -22.67 -7.83 8.21
C ARG A 272 -21.98 -7.66 9.55
N TYR A 273 -21.14 -8.62 9.91
CA TYR A 273 -20.39 -8.62 11.14
C TYR A 273 -18.94 -8.90 10.86
N LEU A 274 -18.04 -8.14 11.48
CA LEU A 274 -16.62 -8.27 11.20
C LEU A 274 -15.73 -7.70 12.30
N ILE A 275 -14.51 -8.22 12.37
CA ILE A 275 -13.36 -7.63 13.03
C ILE A 275 -12.11 -8.04 12.29
N ALA A 276 -11.21 -7.08 12.13
CA ALA A 276 -9.85 -7.29 11.70
C ALA A 276 -8.92 -6.63 12.72
N ALA A 277 -7.85 -7.30 13.10
CA ALA A 277 -6.79 -6.70 13.90
C ALA A 277 -5.46 -7.36 13.59
N ARG A 278 -4.37 -6.64 13.86
CA ARG A 278 -3.01 -7.20 13.72
C ARG A 278 -2.81 -8.44 14.59
N ASN A 279 -3.44 -8.47 15.76
CA ASN A 279 -3.37 -9.60 16.69
C ASN A 279 -4.73 -9.84 17.35
N LEU A 280 -5.26 -11.06 17.20
CA LEU A 280 -6.44 -11.55 17.93
C LEU A 280 -6.12 -12.83 18.74
N GLU A 281 -4.87 -13.18 18.98
CA GLU A 281 -4.44 -14.48 19.53
C GLU A 281 -5.10 -14.83 20.87
N GLU A 282 -5.40 -13.86 21.71
CA GLU A 282 -6.09 -14.09 22.99
C GLU A 282 -7.60 -14.33 22.84
N LYS A 283 -8.18 -13.89 21.73
CA LYS A 283 -9.62 -13.96 21.45
C LYS A 283 -9.98 -15.02 20.43
N LEU A 284 -9.08 -15.34 19.50
CA LEU A 284 -9.25 -16.20 18.34
C LEU A 284 -8.29 -17.40 18.45
N LYS A 285 -8.84 -18.61 18.31
CA LYS A 285 -8.10 -19.86 18.14
C LYS A 285 -8.62 -20.59 16.90
N LEU A 286 -7.70 -20.94 16.01
CA LEU A 286 -7.98 -21.72 14.81
C LEU A 286 -6.89 -22.79 14.68
N ASP A 287 -7.29 -24.05 14.87
CA ASP A 287 -6.39 -25.19 14.79
C ASP A 287 -6.92 -26.17 13.73
N VAL A 288 -6.31 -26.14 12.55
CA VAL A 288 -6.58 -27.10 11.46
C VAL A 288 -5.60 -28.26 11.60
N ILE A 289 -6.06 -29.37 12.20
CA ILE A 289 -5.24 -30.55 12.55
C ILE A 289 -5.67 -31.76 11.73
N ASP A 290 -4.69 -32.49 11.18
CA ASP A 290 -4.94 -33.73 10.44
C ASP A 290 -5.26 -34.90 11.39
N GLY A 291 -6.28 -35.70 11.07
CA GLY A 291 -6.57 -36.97 11.74
C GLY A 291 -7.21 -36.87 13.13
N THR A 292 -7.52 -35.67 13.61
CA THR A 292 -8.26 -35.43 14.87
C THR A 292 -9.36 -34.39 14.66
N THR A 293 -10.16 -34.11 15.70
CA THR A 293 -11.23 -33.10 15.60
C THR A 293 -10.62 -31.70 15.69
N SER A 294 -10.68 -30.94 14.60
CA SER A 294 -10.25 -29.54 14.54
C SER A 294 -11.22 -28.64 15.31
N LYS A 295 -10.72 -27.50 15.81
CA LYS A 295 -11.49 -26.55 16.61
C LYS A 295 -11.27 -25.13 16.14
N TYR A 296 -12.36 -24.38 16.14
CA TYR A 296 -12.38 -22.93 16.02
C TYR A 296 -13.05 -22.33 17.24
N SER A 297 -12.48 -21.27 17.80
CA SER A 297 -13.16 -20.46 18.81
C SER A 297 -12.81 -18.99 18.71
N TYR A 298 -13.81 -18.14 18.83
CA TYR A 298 -13.66 -16.70 19.00
C TYR A 298 -14.51 -16.20 20.17
N LYS A 299 -13.92 -15.39 21.05
CA LYS A 299 -14.64 -14.69 22.11
C LYS A 299 -14.17 -13.25 22.27
N GLY A 300 -15.04 -12.29 21.99
CA GLY A 300 -14.71 -10.87 22.08
C GLY A 300 -15.69 -9.98 21.34
N THR A 301 -15.36 -8.70 21.23
CA THR A 301 -16.15 -7.71 20.50
C THR A 301 -15.89 -7.81 19.00
N ILE A 302 -16.96 -7.93 18.20
CA ILE A 302 -16.96 -7.71 16.75
C ILE A 302 -17.80 -6.47 16.42
N TYR A 303 -17.80 -6.02 15.18
CA TYR A 303 -18.56 -4.85 14.74
C TYR A 303 -19.62 -5.21 13.73
N ARG A 304 -20.84 -4.69 13.94
CA ARG A 304 -21.90 -4.71 12.93
C ARG A 304 -21.73 -3.51 12.01
N LEU A 305 -21.65 -3.75 10.70
CA LEU A 305 -21.66 -2.69 9.69
C LEU A 305 -23.11 -2.31 9.40
N SER A 306 -23.48 -1.09 9.77
CA SER A 306 -24.87 -0.58 9.70
C SER A 306 -25.21 0.08 8.36
N ASP A 307 -24.21 0.56 7.63
CA ASP A 307 -24.37 1.21 6.32
C ASP A 307 -23.20 0.83 5.39
N GLY A 308 -23.51 0.69 4.10
CA GLY A 308 -22.57 0.23 3.07
C GLY A 308 -22.18 -1.26 3.17
N TYR A 309 -21.11 -1.61 2.47
CA TYR A 309 -20.60 -2.99 2.36
C TYR A 309 -19.07 -3.09 2.56
N SER A 310 -18.35 -1.97 2.62
CA SER A 310 -16.88 -1.91 2.64
C SER A 310 -16.37 -1.07 3.81
N VAL A 311 -15.28 -1.52 4.43
CA VAL A 311 -14.63 -0.84 5.57
C VAL A 311 -13.13 -1.15 5.62
N SER A 312 -12.36 -0.28 6.29
CA SER A 312 -10.92 -0.41 6.48
C SER A 312 -10.55 -0.50 7.97
N PHE A 313 -9.52 -1.27 8.31
CA PHE A 313 -8.98 -1.37 9.68
C PHE A 313 -7.52 -0.92 9.70
N SER A 314 -7.30 0.41 9.69
CA SER A 314 -5.98 1.02 9.90
C SER A 314 -5.72 1.30 11.39
N ASP A 315 -4.47 1.51 11.80
CA ASP A 315 -4.10 1.78 13.20
C ASP A 315 -4.77 3.05 13.76
N ASP A 316 -5.08 4.04 12.91
CA ASP A 316 -5.83 5.26 13.29
C ASP A 316 -7.35 5.01 13.42
N LEU A 317 -7.84 3.88 12.89
CA LEU A 317 -9.23 3.40 12.98
C LEU A 317 -9.45 2.31 14.03
N LEU A 318 -8.40 1.89 14.76
CA LEU A 318 -8.50 0.96 15.89
C LEU A 318 -9.26 1.53 17.10
N ASN A 319 -9.85 2.72 16.98
CA ASN A 319 -10.86 3.23 17.90
C ASN A 319 -12.23 3.46 17.21
N PRO A 320 -12.95 2.38 16.83
CA PRO A 320 -14.26 2.45 16.18
C PRO A 320 -15.37 3.08 17.04
N ALA A 321 -15.10 3.44 18.30
CA ALA A 321 -16.03 4.19 19.15
C ALA A 321 -16.45 5.56 18.56
N GLY A 322 -15.70 6.09 17.59
CA GLY A 322 -16.06 7.32 16.84
C GLY A 322 -16.73 7.10 15.48
N SER A 323 -16.81 5.86 14.98
CA SER A 323 -17.37 5.58 13.65
C SER A 323 -18.89 5.48 13.71
N LYS A 324 -19.60 6.29 12.90
CA LYS A 324 -21.07 6.23 12.82
C LYS A 324 -21.60 4.96 12.15
N ILE A 325 -20.77 4.22 11.42
CA ILE A 325 -21.18 3.06 10.62
C ILE A 325 -20.90 1.70 11.28
N LEU A 326 -19.99 1.64 12.26
CA LEU A 326 -19.62 0.42 12.98
C LEU A 326 -20.21 0.42 14.39
N THR A 327 -21.05 -0.57 14.70
CA THR A 327 -21.61 -0.75 16.05
C THR A 327 -20.96 -1.95 16.73
N PRO A 328 -20.29 -1.79 17.90
CA PRO A 328 -19.69 -2.91 18.62
C PRO A 328 -20.77 -3.86 19.14
N VAL A 329 -20.51 -5.17 19.05
CA VAL A 329 -21.35 -6.25 19.56
C VAL A 329 -20.49 -7.37 20.16
N ASP A 330 -20.96 -8.01 21.22
CA ASP A 330 -20.25 -9.13 21.84
C ASP A 330 -20.50 -10.43 21.04
N ALA A 331 -19.46 -11.21 20.80
CA ALA A 331 -19.54 -12.50 20.13
C ALA A 331 -18.83 -13.62 20.91
N ASP A 332 -19.47 -14.78 20.92
CA ASP A 332 -18.95 -16.05 21.46
C ASP A 332 -19.28 -17.14 20.44
N ILE A 333 -18.26 -17.58 19.70
CA ILE A 333 -18.36 -18.47 18.55
C ILE A 333 -17.45 -19.67 18.80
N GLU A 334 -17.98 -20.88 18.70
CA GLU A 334 -17.22 -22.12 18.81
C GLU A 334 -17.71 -23.12 17.76
N PHE A 335 -16.78 -23.67 16.99
CA PHE A 335 -17.04 -24.76 16.04
C PHE A 335 -16.07 -25.91 16.29
N THR A 336 -16.58 -27.13 16.19
CA THR A 336 -15.73 -28.32 16.05
C THR A 336 -16.05 -28.99 14.73
N PHE A 337 -15.03 -29.48 14.03
CA PHE A 337 -15.19 -29.98 12.68
C PHE A 337 -14.15 -31.05 12.32
N ASP A 338 -14.53 -31.86 11.32
CA ASP A 338 -13.62 -32.76 10.63
C ASP A 338 -13.06 -32.04 9.40
N ALA A 339 -11.72 -31.96 9.31
CA ALA A 339 -11.00 -31.41 8.17
C ALA A 339 -10.41 -32.56 7.36
N ASN A 340 -10.95 -32.80 6.15
CA ASN A 340 -10.58 -33.93 5.32
C ASN A 340 -9.79 -33.46 4.08
N VAL A 341 -8.62 -34.07 3.86
CA VAL A 341 -7.81 -33.87 2.65
C VAL A 341 -8.55 -34.48 1.45
N PRO A 342 -8.83 -33.70 0.38
CA PRO A 342 -9.43 -34.24 -0.83
C PRO A 342 -8.55 -35.35 -1.45
N GLN A 343 -9.19 -36.41 -1.98
CA GLN A 343 -8.49 -37.54 -2.61
C GLN A 343 -8.69 -37.57 -4.12
N GLU A 344 -7.63 -37.92 -4.86
CA GLU A 344 -7.71 -38.26 -6.29
C GLU A 344 -7.31 -39.74 -6.48
N LYS A 345 -8.24 -40.60 -6.94
CA LYS A 345 -7.96 -42.03 -7.23
C LYS A 345 -7.14 -42.76 -6.14
N ASN A 346 -7.54 -42.63 -4.87
CA ASN A 346 -6.85 -43.19 -3.70
C ASN A 346 -5.42 -42.65 -3.45
N LYS A 347 -5.10 -41.45 -3.94
CA LYS A 347 -3.87 -40.72 -3.60
C LYS A 347 -4.25 -39.37 -2.97
N PRO A 348 -3.57 -38.95 -1.88
CA PRO A 348 -3.74 -37.60 -1.38
C PRO A 348 -3.27 -36.62 -2.46
N VAL A 349 -4.09 -35.61 -2.74
CA VAL A 349 -3.69 -34.53 -3.64
C VAL A 349 -2.54 -33.80 -2.97
N PRO A 350 -1.34 -33.71 -3.60
CA PRO A 350 -0.24 -32.98 -3.01
C PRO A 350 -0.65 -31.53 -2.80
N ALA A 351 -0.09 -30.87 -1.78
CA ALA A 351 -0.25 -29.43 -1.59
C ALA A 351 -0.13 -28.74 -2.95
N VAL A 352 -1.12 -27.92 -3.31
CA VAL A 352 -1.09 -27.23 -4.60
C VAL A 352 0.06 -26.25 -4.51
N VAL A 353 1.20 -26.65 -5.07
CA VAL A 353 2.31 -25.75 -5.29
C VAL A 353 1.87 -24.94 -6.49
N VAL A 354 1.65 -23.65 -6.28
CA VAL A 354 1.60 -22.68 -7.38
C VAL A 354 3.06 -22.24 -7.55
N PRO A 355 3.86 -22.93 -8.38
CA PRO A 355 5.24 -22.51 -8.52
C PRO A 355 5.23 -21.22 -9.33
N PHE A 356 6.00 -20.25 -8.86
CA PHE A 356 6.63 -19.26 -9.73
C PHE A 356 7.81 -19.91 -10.47
N GLY A 357 7.59 -21.14 -10.94
CA GLY A 357 8.61 -22.01 -11.50
C GLY A 357 8.71 -21.78 -12.99
N LEU A 358 9.95 -21.74 -13.46
CA LEU A 358 10.31 -21.73 -14.88
C LEU A 358 9.50 -22.80 -15.62
N PRO A 359 8.94 -22.49 -16.80
CA PRO A 359 8.44 -23.52 -17.70
C PRO A 359 9.55 -24.54 -17.96
N GLU A 360 9.22 -25.83 -18.01
CA GLU A 360 10.14 -26.84 -18.51
C GLU A 360 10.56 -26.46 -19.94
N GLY A 361 11.87 -26.27 -20.16
CA GLY A 361 12.44 -25.96 -21.49
C GLY A 361 12.79 -24.48 -21.77
N MET A 362 12.80 -23.59 -20.76
CA MET A 362 13.21 -22.19 -20.95
C MET A 362 14.71 -21.97 -20.66
N GLU A 363 15.49 -21.60 -21.68
CA GLU A 363 16.95 -21.39 -21.64
C GLU A 363 17.36 -19.95 -21.21
N ASN A 364 16.82 -19.40 -20.12
CA ASN A 364 17.26 -18.08 -19.64
C ASN A 364 18.46 -18.22 -18.66
N PRO A 365 19.66 -17.70 -18.99
CA PRO A 365 20.88 -17.89 -18.20
C PRO A 365 20.81 -17.30 -16.78
N LEU A 366 20.11 -16.17 -16.59
CA LEU A 366 20.00 -15.50 -15.29
C LEU A 366 19.20 -16.35 -14.30
N LEU A 367 18.18 -17.07 -14.78
CA LEU A 367 17.29 -17.89 -13.97
C LEU A 367 17.92 -19.22 -13.58
N LEU A 368 18.67 -19.84 -14.50
CA LEU A 368 19.52 -20.99 -14.18
C LEU A 368 20.57 -20.61 -13.13
N TYR A 369 21.08 -19.37 -13.16
CA TYR A 369 21.99 -18.86 -12.14
C TYR A 369 21.28 -18.64 -10.79
N ILE A 370 20.10 -18.02 -10.74
CA ILE A 370 19.34 -17.83 -9.49
C ILE A 370 18.95 -19.19 -8.88
N ASP A 371 18.42 -20.13 -9.66
CA ASP A 371 18.07 -21.47 -9.17
C ASP A 371 19.32 -22.24 -8.69
N LYS A 372 20.46 -22.08 -9.37
CA LYS A 372 21.74 -22.62 -8.91
C LYS A 372 22.19 -21.97 -7.59
N VAL A 373 22.12 -20.65 -7.47
CA VAL A 373 22.47 -19.91 -6.23
C VAL A 373 21.59 -20.35 -5.07
N ILE A 374 20.28 -20.53 -5.27
CA ILE A 374 19.37 -21.02 -4.22
C ILE A 374 19.72 -22.46 -3.82
N LYS A 375 19.99 -23.33 -4.79
CA LYS A 375 20.38 -24.72 -4.53
C LYS A 375 21.74 -24.84 -3.82
N GLU A 376 22.65 -23.90 -4.06
CA GLU A 376 24.04 -23.93 -3.59
C GLU A 376 24.24 -23.17 -2.27
N TYR A 377 23.54 -22.05 -2.07
CA TYR A 377 23.73 -21.14 -0.94
C TYR A 377 22.54 -21.04 0.02
N ALA A 378 21.37 -21.60 -0.31
CA ALA A 378 20.15 -21.54 0.50
C ALA A 378 19.26 -22.80 0.38
N PRO A 379 19.80 -24.02 0.60
CA PRO A 379 19.11 -25.29 0.34
C PRO A 379 17.82 -25.51 1.15
N GLU A 380 17.67 -24.83 2.30
CA GLU A 380 16.46 -24.78 3.13
C GLU A 380 15.26 -24.12 2.42
N HIS A 381 15.52 -23.31 1.39
CA HIS A 381 14.51 -22.65 0.57
C HIS A 381 14.11 -23.45 -0.70
N LYS A 382 14.46 -24.74 -0.78
CA LYS A 382 13.98 -25.65 -1.84
C LYS A 382 12.44 -25.68 -1.90
N GLY A 383 11.90 -25.50 -3.10
CA GLY A 383 10.46 -25.58 -3.38
C GLY A 383 9.70 -24.27 -3.10
N MET A 384 10.21 -23.15 -3.63
CA MET A 384 9.55 -21.85 -3.66
C MET A 384 8.16 -21.91 -4.31
N GLY A 385 7.27 -21.04 -3.86
CA GLY A 385 5.87 -20.96 -4.28
C GLY A 385 4.91 -20.97 -3.09
N VAL A 386 3.63 -20.83 -3.39
CA VAL A 386 2.55 -21.00 -2.42
C VAL A 386 2.19 -22.48 -2.38
N ARG A 387 2.21 -23.08 -1.19
CA ARG A 387 1.75 -24.45 -0.94
C ARG A 387 0.40 -24.40 -0.27
N LEU A 388 -0.66 -24.65 -1.03
CA LEU A 388 -2.02 -24.65 -0.49
C LEU A 388 -2.35 -26.00 0.15
N GLY A 389 -2.77 -25.97 1.42
CA GLY A 389 -3.25 -27.13 2.17
C GLY A 389 -4.77 -27.11 2.37
N ILE A 390 -5.51 -27.21 1.26
CA ILE A 390 -6.97 -27.15 1.22
C ILE A 390 -7.59 -28.41 1.85
N ARG A 391 -8.58 -28.24 2.73
CA ARG A 391 -9.35 -29.35 3.34
C ARG A 391 -10.83 -29.05 3.31
N SER A 392 -11.63 -30.07 2.99
CA SER A 392 -13.09 -29.98 3.11
C SER A 392 -13.50 -30.09 4.58
N VAL A 393 -14.50 -29.31 4.99
CA VAL A 393 -14.94 -29.20 6.38
C VAL A 393 -16.35 -29.76 6.56
N SER A 394 -16.51 -30.69 7.50
CA SER A 394 -17.82 -31.11 8.00
C SER A 394 -17.95 -30.73 9.47
N LEU A 395 -18.97 -29.93 9.81
CA LEU A 395 -19.22 -29.50 11.18
C LEU A 395 -19.70 -30.68 12.05
N LYS A 396 -19.19 -30.73 13.29
CA LYS A 396 -19.63 -31.67 14.35
C LYS A 396 -20.48 -30.96 15.39
N THR A 397 -20.04 -29.79 15.84
CA THR A 397 -20.79 -28.95 16.77
C THR A 397 -20.65 -27.48 16.37
N ALA A 398 -21.68 -26.69 16.66
CA ALA A 398 -21.69 -25.27 16.39
C ALA A 398 -22.40 -24.52 17.51
N LYS A 399 -21.73 -23.50 18.05
CA LYS A 399 -22.26 -22.56 19.01
C LYS A 399 -21.92 -21.16 18.52
N MET A 400 -22.94 -20.33 18.36
CA MET A 400 -22.75 -18.94 17.93
C MET A 400 -23.70 -18.04 18.70
N LYS A 401 -23.13 -17.12 19.48
CA LYS A 401 -23.90 -16.12 20.24
C LYS A 401 -23.44 -14.72 19.89
N ILE A 402 -24.38 -13.86 19.49
CA ILE A 402 -24.15 -12.45 19.17
C ILE A 402 -25.02 -11.61 20.10
N ASN A 403 -24.42 -10.70 20.89
CA ASN A 403 -25.11 -9.92 21.93
C ASN A 403 -25.96 -10.80 22.86
N LYS A 404 -25.41 -11.95 23.27
CA LYS A 404 -26.08 -12.99 24.08
C LYS A 404 -27.27 -13.68 23.40
N LYS A 405 -27.64 -13.30 22.17
CA LYS A 405 -28.65 -14.00 21.36
C LYS A 405 -28.01 -15.19 20.67
N GLU A 406 -28.68 -16.33 20.73
CA GLU A 406 -28.21 -17.57 20.12
C GLU A 406 -28.61 -17.66 18.65
N ILE A 407 -27.64 -17.92 17.77
CA ILE A 407 -27.84 -18.19 16.35
C ILE A 407 -27.71 -19.70 16.16
N LEU A 408 -28.80 -20.35 15.74
CA LEU A 408 -28.85 -21.80 15.59
C LEU A 408 -28.33 -22.19 14.20
N ILE A 409 -27.12 -22.72 14.12
CA ILE A 409 -26.52 -23.22 12.87
C ILE A 409 -27.07 -24.62 12.55
N ASP A 410 -27.57 -24.82 11.32
CA ASP A 410 -27.96 -26.15 10.84
C ASP A 410 -26.74 -26.91 10.34
N ILE A 411 -26.14 -27.71 11.24
CA ILE A 411 -24.92 -28.49 10.99
C ILE A 411 -25.04 -29.37 9.72
N ASN A 412 -26.22 -29.92 9.44
CA ASN A 412 -26.42 -30.82 8.29
C ASN A 412 -26.53 -30.07 6.96
N LYS A 413 -26.86 -28.77 7.01
CA LYS A 413 -26.91 -27.86 5.84
C LYS A 413 -25.75 -26.89 5.81
N SER A 414 -24.69 -27.17 6.56
CA SER A 414 -23.48 -26.38 6.62
C SER A 414 -22.29 -27.20 6.18
N TRP A 415 -21.45 -26.58 5.36
CA TRP A 415 -20.26 -27.20 4.80
C TRP A 415 -19.23 -26.11 4.48
N GLY A 416 -17.96 -26.49 4.33
CA GLY A 416 -16.95 -25.47 4.09
C GLY A 416 -15.55 -25.99 3.80
N GLU A 417 -14.58 -25.12 4.08
CA GLU A 417 -13.18 -25.27 3.76
C GLU A 417 -12.32 -24.83 4.95
N ALA A 418 -11.21 -25.54 5.16
CA ALA A 418 -10.18 -25.17 6.12
C ALA A 418 -8.82 -25.33 5.46
N GLU A 419 -8.03 -24.27 5.55
CA GLU A 419 -6.74 -24.18 4.92
C GLU A 419 -5.63 -24.11 5.96
N LYS A 420 -4.55 -24.84 5.72
CA LYS A 420 -3.27 -24.62 6.39
C LYS A 420 -2.16 -24.61 5.36
N SER A 421 -1.61 -23.43 5.09
CA SER A 421 -0.80 -23.16 3.92
C SER A 421 0.50 -22.44 4.26
N THR A 422 1.49 -22.61 3.39
CA THR A 422 2.82 -22.01 3.53
C THR A 422 3.18 -21.23 2.27
N ILE A 423 3.67 -20.00 2.41
CA ILE A 423 4.28 -19.23 1.33
C ILE A 423 5.78 -19.22 1.53
N LYS A 424 6.54 -19.64 0.50
CA LYS A 424 8.01 -19.48 0.45
C LYS A 424 8.38 -18.68 -0.79
N TYR A 425 8.82 -17.44 -0.62
CA TYR A 425 9.06 -16.56 -1.76
C TYR A 425 10.18 -15.55 -1.53
N VAL A 426 10.56 -14.83 -2.60
CA VAL A 426 11.47 -13.67 -2.51
C VAL A 426 10.65 -12.47 -2.02
N LYS A 427 11.20 -11.66 -1.11
CA LYS A 427 10.55 -10.43 -0.65
C LYS A 427 10.35 -9.42 -1.78
N GLU A 428 11.30 -9.41 -2.72
CA GLU A 428 11.34 -8.46 -3.83
C GLU A 428 11.67 -9.21 -5.14
N PRO A 429 10.81 -9.13 -6.18
CA PRO A 429 9.53 -8.42 -6.24
C PRO A 429 8.50 -8.96 -5.25
N SER A 430 7.65 -8.06 -4.75
CA SER A 430 6.50 -8.43 -3.93
C SER A 430 5.54 -9.36 -4.70
N LEU A 431 5.02 -10.37 -4.00
CA LEU A 431 4.08 -11.33 -4.56
C LEU A 431 2.69 -10.70 -4.71
N ASN A 432 2.13 -10.73 -5.93
CA ASN A 432 0.69 -10.54 -6.15
C ASN A 432 -0.01 -11.89 -6.00
N TYR A 433 -0.82 -12.08 -4.96
CA TYR A 433 -1.57 -13.30 -4.67
C TYR A 433 -3.06 -12.99 -4.58
N ASN A 434 -3.84 -13.70 -5.39
CA ASN A 434 -5.29 -13.71 -5.27
C ASN A 434 -5.78 -15.12 -4.99
N TYR A 435 -6.83 -15.23 -4.18
CA TYR A 435 -7.45 -16.48 -3.80
C TYR A 435 -8.96 -16.32 -3.77
N PHE A 436 -9.64 -17.39 -4.13
CA PHE A 436 -11.09 -17.48 -4.14
C PHE A 436 -11.51 -18.85 -3.63
N CYS A 437 -12.50 -18.89 -2.76
CA CYS A 437 -13.11 -20.10 -2.22
C CYS A 437 -14.64 -19.99 -2.25
N GLY A 438 -15.27 -20.62 -3.24
CA GLY A 438 -16.73 -20.72 -3.37
C GLY A 438 -17.25 -22.03 -2.81
N ILE A 439 -18.33 -21.97 -2.02
CA ILE A 439 -18.90 -23.14 -1.34
C ILE A 439 -20.40 -23.26 -1.66
N SER A 440 -20.80 -24.40 -2.23
CA SER A 440 -22.20 -24.85 -2.22
C SER A 440 -22.40 -26.00 -1.23
N PRO A 441 -23.08 -25.76 -0.10
CA PRO A 441 -23.37 -26.81 0.89
C PRO A 441 -24.31 -27.90 0.37
N GLU A 442 -25.29 -27.54 -0.46
CA GLU A 442 -26.34 -28.46 -0.93
C GLU A 442 -25.77 -29.50 -1.90
N SER A 443 -24.89 -29.08 -2.80
CA SER A 443 -24.21 -29.98 -3.73
C SER A 443 -22.86 -30.48 -3.22
N LYS A 444 -22.46 -30.13 -1.98
CA LYS A 444 -21.11 -30.35 -1.42
C LYS A 444 -20.00 -30.07 -2.43
N LYS A 445 -20.09 -28.91 -3.08
CA LYS A 445 -19.16 -28.46 -4.12
C LYS A 445 -18.27 -27.35 -3.59
N LEU A 446 -16.97 -27.60 -3.58
CA LEU A 446 -15.94 -26.63 -3.21
C LEU A 446 -15.23 -26.18 -4.47
N LEU A 447 -15.13 -24.86 -4.67
CA LEU A 447 -14.43 -24.23 -5.77
C LEU A 447 -13.31 -23.36 -5.22
N VAL A 448 -12.06 -23.81 -5.33
CA VAL A 448 -10.90 -22.98 -4.99
C VAL A 448 -10.23 -22.51 -6.26
N HIS A 449 -9.93 -21.21 -6.35
CA HIS A 449 -9.21 -20.59 -7.46
C HIS A 449 -8.15 -19.62 -6.93
N THR A 450 -6.89 -19.82 -7.29
CA THR A 450 -5.79 -18.93 -6.89
C THR A 450 -5.05 -18.42 -8.12
N THR A 451 -4.58 -17.17 -8.09
CA THR A 451 -3.68 -16.63 -9.12
C THR A 451 -2.50 -15.95 -8.47
N GLY A 452 -1.34 -16.04 -9.11
CA GLY A 452 -0.11 -15.38 -8.68
C GLY A 452 0.47 -14.46 -9.76
N GLY A 453 1.22 -13.43 -9.36
CA GLY A 453 1.99 -12.55 -10.23
C GLY A 453 2.98 -11.67 -9.47
N VAL A 454 3.54 -10.66 -10.15
CA VAL A 454 4.42 -9.66 -9.55
C VAL A 454 3.60 -8.41 -9.18
N LEU A 455 3.79 -7.92 -7.95
CA LEU A 455 3.24 -6.65 -7.47
C LEU A 455 4.33 -5.58 -7.53
N PHE A 456 4.16 -4.60 -8.42
CA PHE A 456 5.10 -3.48 -8.55
C PHE A 456 4.90 -2.50 -7.39
N ASN A 457 5.90 -2.38 -6.53
CA ASN A 457 5.87 -1.53 -5.33
C ASN A 457 6.68 -0.24 -5.49
N ASP A 458 7.91 -0.35 -6.01
CA ASP A 458 8.93 0.69 -5.87
C ASP A 458 9.42 1.19 -7.22
N THR A 459 8.54 1.92 -7.86
CA THR A 459 8.79 2.58 -9.13
C THR A 459 9.86 3.68 -9.06
N ILE A 460 10.29 4.03 -7.85
CA ILE A 460 11.27 5.06 -7.56
C ILE A 460 12.72 4.53 -7.67
N TYR A 461 12.95 3.23 -7.49
CA TYR A 461 14.30 2.63 -7.54
C TYR A 461 14.56 1.99 -8.91
N PRO A 462 15.39 2.58 -9.80
CA PRO A 462 15.49 2.16 -11.20
C PRO A 462 15.99 0.73 -11.38
N VAL A 463 16.93 0.30 -10.54
CA VAL A 463 17.48 -1.07 -10.56
C VAL A 463 16.43 -2.09 -10.12
N LYS A 464 15.62 -1.75 -9.12
CA LYS A 464 14.52 -2.60 -8.64
C LYS A 464 13.44 -2.76 -9.71
N ASN A 465 13.01 -1.68 -10.35
CA ASN A 465 12.07 -1.74 -11.49
C ASN A 465 12.54 -2.64 -12.62
N LEU A 466 13.83 -2.58 -12.97
CA LEU A 466 14.38 -3.43 -14.01
C LEU A 466 14.27 -4.92 -13.61
N ILE A 467 14.56 -5.25 -12.35
CA ILE A 467 14.43 -6.60 -11.81
C ILE A 467 12.95 -7.05 -11.83
N ASP A 468 12.04 -6.21 -11.35
CA ASP A 468 10.60 -6.51 -11.29
C ASP A 468 10.02 -6.73 -12.70
N HIS A 469 10.42 -5.91 -13.68
CA HIS A 469 9.96 -6.02 -15.06
C HIS A 469 10.53 -7.28 -15.74
N LEU A 470 11.81 -7.59 -15.51
CA LEU A 470 12.42 -8.84 -15.98
C LEU A 470 11.69 -10.06 -15.40
N LEU A 471 11.39 -10.05 -14.10
CA LEU A 471 10.68 -11.14 -13.43
C LEU A 471 9.20 -11.23 -13.83
N SER A 472 8.54 -10.11 -14.13
CA SER A 472 7.17 -10.08 -14.66
C SER A 472 7.06 -10.75 -16.02
N ALA A 473 8.03 -10.53 -16.92
CA ALA A 473 8.10 -11.18 -18.24
C ALA A 473 8.22 -12.72 -18.14
N ILE A 474 8.65 -13.23 -16.99
CA ILE A 474 8.82 -14.66 -16.67
C ILE A 474 7.62 -15.18 -15.85
N ALA A 475 6.98 -14.32 -15.05
CA ALA A 475 5.90 -14.66 -14.13
C ALA A 475 4.49 -14.70 -14.77
N HIS A 476 4.33 -14.33 -16.04
CA HIS A 476 3.12 -14.63 -16.82
C HIS A 476 3.33 -15.86 -17.71
N PRO A 477 2.41 -16.87 -17.75
CA PRO A 477 0.97 -16.75 -17.50
C PRO A 477 0.47 -17.53 -16.27
N PHE A 478 -0.44 -16.89 -15.54
CA PHE A 478 -1.53 -17.44 -14.73
C PHE A 478 -1.53 -18.97 -14.57
N ARG A 479 -0.99 -19.47 -13.45
CA ARG A 479 -1.42 -20.77 -12.93
C ARG A 479 -2.60 -20.53 -12.01
N SER A 480 -3.78 -20.47 -12.62
CA SER A 480 -5.01 -20.73 -11.91
C SER A 480 -5.02 -22.20 -11.52
N VAL A 481 -5.42 -22.53 -10.29
CA VAL A 481 -5.77 -23.91 -9.96
C VAL A 481 -7.21 -23.91 -9.55
N GLU A 482 -8.08 -24.50 -10.38
CA GLU A 482 -9.47 -24.77 -10.00
C GLU A 482 -9.52 -26.13 -9.32
N VAL A 483 -9.84 -26.19 -8.03
CA VAL A 483 -10.12 -27.45 -7.34
C VAL A 483 -11.63 -27.61 -7.20
N ASN A 484 -12.18 -28.67 -7.78
CA ASN A 484 -13.57 -29.08 -7.57
C ASN A 484 -13.61 -30.34 -6.70
N VAL A 485 -14.10 -30.19 -5.47
CA VAL A 485 -14.35 -31.31 -4.57
C VAL A 485 -15.85 -31.60 -4.57
N ASP A 486 -16.23 -32.84 -4.85
CA ASP A 486 -17.61 -33.34 -4.65
C ASP A 486 -17.56 -34.34 -3.48
N GLY A 487 -18.05 -33.92 -2.32
CA GLY A 487 -17.82 -34.63 -1.07
C GLY A 487 -16.34 -34.57 -0.65
N ASN A 488 -15.61 -35.69 -0.74
CA ASN A 488 -14.17 -35.79 -0.41
C ASN A 488 -13.30 -36.12 -1.64
N GLU A 489 -13.88 -36.25 -2.83
CA GLU A 489 -13.15 -36.61 -4.06
C GLU A 489 -12.84 -35.39 -4.91
N LEU A 490 -11.57 -35.25 -5.30
CA LEU A 490 -11.11 -34.23 -6.23
C LEU A 490 -11.46 -34.66 -7.67
N LYS A 491 -12.28 -33.85 -8.35
CA LYS A 491 -12.76 -34.14 -9.71
C LYS A 491 -11.90 -33.55 -10.82
N GLN A 492 -11.33 -32.37 -10.61
CA GLN A 492 -10.59 -31.66 -11.65
C GLN A 492 -9.61 -30.67 -11.03
N ILE A 493 -8.42 -30.58 -11.64
CA ILE A 493 -7.45 -29.49 -11.50
C ILE A 493 -7.27 -28.89 -12.89
N ASP A 494 -7.84 -27.71 -13.15
CA ASP A 494 -7.58 -26.98 -14.38
C ASP A 494 -6.47 -25.94 -14.15
N ARG A 495 -5.51 -25.87 -15.07
CA ARG A 495 -4.42 -24.88 -15.06
C ARG A 495 -4.79 -23.61 -15.84
N LYS A 496 -5.92 -23.60 -16.56
CA LYS A 496 -6.53 -22.42 -17.18
C LYS A 496 -7.99 -22.30 -16.72
N PRO A 497 -8.39 -21.24 -16.01
CA PRO A 497 -9.68 -21.22 -15.35
C PRO A 497 -10.79 -20.97 -16.36
N LYS A 498 -11.99 -21.49 -16.10
CA LYS A 498 -13.21 -20.98 -16.75
C LYS A 498 -13.53 -19.61 -16.17
N THR A 499 -14.00 -18.68 -16.99
CA THR A 499 -14.36 -17.32 -16.55
C THR A 499 -15.49 -17.41 -15.53
N LEU A 500 -15.20 -17.17 -14.25
CA LEU A 500 -16.21 -17.06 -13.20
C LEU A 500 -16.91 -15.70 -13.31
N LYS A 501 -18.24 -15.68 -13.22
CA LYS A 501 -19.02 -14.45 -13.22
C LYS A 501 -19.42 -14.12 -11.78
N ILE A 502 -18.84 -13.05 -11.25
CA ILE A 502 -19.31 -12.44 -10.01
C ILE A 502 -20.66 -11.78 -10.32
N LYS A 503 -21.70 -12.16 -9.58
CA LYS A 503 -23.05 -11.60 -9.74
C LYS A 503 -23.24 -10.36 -8.85
N ASP A 504 -22.63 -10.36 -7.68
CA ASP A 504 -22.66 -9.26 -6.72
C ASP A 504 -21.35 -9.25 -5.90
N ASP A 505 -20.55 -8.19 -6.06
CA ASP A 505 -19.32 -7.90 -5.33
C ASP A 505 -19.54 -6.91 -4.15
N TYR A 506 -20.80 -6.51 -3.89
CA TYR A 506 -21.20 -5.57 -2.86
C TYR A 506 -21.74 -6.25 -1.57
N VAL A 507 -21.30 -7.48 -1.27
CA VAL A 507 -21.76 -8.22 -0.09
C VAL A 507 -20.99 -7.82 1.17
N LEU A 508 -19.68 -7.99 1.24
CA LEU A 508 -18.83 -7.47 2.34
C LEU A 508 -17.40 -7.31 1.82
N GLU A 509 -16.73 -6.20 2.11
CA GLU A 509 -15.32 -5.96 1.81
C GLU A 509 -14.59 -5.44 3.05
N VAL A 510 -13.52 -6.12 3.44
CA VAL A 510 -12.62 -5.71 4.52
C VAL A 510 -11.27 -5.36 3.91
N ASN A 511 -10.84 -4.11 4.09
CA ASN A 511 -9.57 -3.59 3.58
C ASN A 511 -8.52 -3.59 4.70
N TYR A 512 -7.41 -4.28 4.45
CA TYR A 512 -6.22 -4.31 5.29
C TYR A 512 -5.20 -3.33 4.69
N ASP A 513 -5.35 -2.05 5.05
CA ASP A 513 -4.57 -0.93 4.50
C ASP A 513 -3.29 -0.62 5.29
N HIS A 514 -2.97 -1.44 6.29
CA HIS A 514 -1.70 -1.40 7.03
C HIS A 514 -0.53 -2.11 6.32
N TYR A 515 -0.82 -2.78 5.19
CA TYR A 515 0.17 -3.42 4.34
C TYR A 515 0.63 -2.46 3.23
N GLU A 516 1.95 -2.41 2.97
CA GLU A 516 2.55 -1.69 1.82
C GLU A 516 3.12 -2.71 0.83
N PRO A 517 2.97 -2.55 -0.50
CA PRO A 517 2.45 -1.38 -1.25
C PRO A 517 0.94 -1.31 -1.43
N GLY A 518 0.29 -2.48 -1.40
CA GLY A 518 -1.08 -2.66 -1.85
C GLY A 518 -2.02 -2.84 -0.68
N VAL A 519 -3.30 -2.69 -0.94
CA VAL A 519 -4.34 -3.02 0.05
C VAL A 519 -4.68 -4.49 -0.14
N PHE A 520 -4.36 -5.30 0.85
CA PHE A 520 -4.87 -6.66 0.91
C PHE A 520 -6.37 -6.58 1.27
N GLN A 521 -7.22 -7.21 0.47
CA GLN A 521 -8.66 -7.18 0.64
C GLN A 521 -9.17 -8.59 0.89
N ARG A 522 -10.14 -8.72 1.80
CA ARG A 522 -10.94 -9.93 1.92
C ARG A 522 -12.40 -9.59 1.73
N ARG A 523 -13.03 -10.25 0.76
CA ARG A 523 -14.42 -9.99 0.34
C ARG A 523 -15.27 -11.23 0.47
N ILE A 524 -16.53 -11.02 0.83
CA ILE A 524 -17.58 -11.98 0.54
C ILE A 524 -18.20 -11.52 -0.78
N VAL A 525 -18.29 -12.43 -1.73
CA VAL A 525 -18.93 -12.18 -3.04
C VAL A 525 -19.98 -13.25 -3.33
N LEU A 526 -20.94 -12.92 -4.17
CA LEU A 526 -21.94 -13.85 -4.66
C LEU A 526 -21.58 -14.29 -6.09
N LEU A 527 -21.35 -15.59 -6.26
CA LEU A 527 -21.08 -16.21 -7.55
C LEU A 527 -22.33 -16.86 -8.12
N THR A 528 -22.31 -17.04 -9.44
CA THR A 528 -23.27 -17.91 -10.13
C THR A 528 -22.50 -18.90 -10.97
N ASP A 529 -22.74 -20.19 -10.77
CA ASP A 529 -22.06 -21.23 -11.54
C ASP A 529 -22.63 -21.36 -12.97
N SER A 530 -22.05 -22.24 -13.78
CA SER A 530 -22.49 -22.45 -15.17
C SER A 530 -23.92 -22.99 -15.31
N LYS A 531 -24.54 -23.44 -14.22
CA LYS A 531 -25.93 -23.92 -14.16
C LYS A 531 -26.88 -22.88 -13.56
N GLY A 532 -26.40 -21.72 -13.14
CA GLY A 532 -27.22 -20.68 -12.52
C GLY A 532 -27.35 -20.78 -11.00
N GLU A 533 -26.63 -21.71 -10.35
CA GLU A 533 -26.70 -21.87 -8.89
C GLU A 533 -25.88 -20.77 -8.20
N GLU A 534 -26.49 -20.12 -7.21
CA GLU A 534 -25.85 -19.06 -6.43
C GLU A 534 -25.05 -19.64 -5.27
N MET A 535 -23.79 -19.21 -5.12
CA MET A 535 -22.95 -19.58 -3.98
C MET A 535 -22.20 -18.36 -3.46
N PHE A 536 -22.06 -18.27 -2.15
CA PHE A 536 -21.15 -17.29 -1.54
C PHE A 536 -19.71 -17.78 -1.66
N ALA A 537 -18.80 -16.83 -1.82
CA ALA A 537 -17.37 -17.11 -1.87
C ALA A 537 -16.59 -16.09 -1.03
N LEU A 538 -15.50 -16.58 -0.45
CA LEU A 538 -14.42 -15.73 0.05
C LEU A 538 -13.53 -15.40 -1.13
N GLU A 539 -13.21 -14.12 -1.31
CA GLU A 539 -12.19 -13.64 -2.21
C GLU A 539 -11.12 -12.91 -1.41
N GLU A 540 -9.86 -13.23 -1.68
CA GLU A 540 -8.70 -12.50 -1.22
C GLU A 540 -8.04 -11.90 -2.46
N ASP A 541 -7.94 -10.57 -2.47
CA ASP A 541 -7.48 -9.79 -3.63
C ASP A 541 -6.49 -8.72 -3.16
N MET A 542 -5.59 -8.32 -4.05
CA MET A 542 -4.60 -7.29 -3.77
C MET A 542 -4.84 -6.08 -4.66
N LYS A 543 -5.40 -5.02 -4.07
CA LYS A 543 -5.57 -3.75 -4.78
C LYS A 543 -4.24 -2.99 -4.84
N ARG A 544 -3.83 -2.70 -6.07
CA ARG A 544 -2.65 -1.87 -6.38
C ARG A 544 -2.89 -0.39 -6.09
N ILE A 545 -4.14 0.06 -6.12
CA ILE A 545 -4.52 1.43 -5.76
C ILE A 545 -4.86 1.45 -4.28
N ASN A 546 -4.01 2.12 -3.51
CA ASN A 546 -4.23 2.28 -2.09
C ASN A 546 -5.36 3.29 -1.82
N LEU A 547 -6.49 2.84 -1.29
CA LEU A 547 -7.63 3.69 -0.92
C LEU A 547 -7.74 3.93 0.60
N LYS A 548 -6.64 3.72 1.36
CA LYS A 548 -6.59 3.80 2.84
C LYS A 548 -7.43 4.96 3.38
N ALA A 549 -8.21 4.66 4.43
CA ALA A 549 -8.95 5.70 5.12
C ALA A 549 -7.96 6.52 5.95
N ILE A 550 -7.81 7.81 5.62
CA ILE A 550 -6.96 8.72 6.40
C ILE A 550 -7.86 9.70 7.14
N ALA A 551 -7.41 10.02 8.36
CA ALA A 551 -8.03 10.86 9.37
C ALA A 551 -8.90 12.03 8.85
N PRO A 552 -9.95 12.40 9.60
CA PRO A 552 -10.69 13.64 9.35
C PRO A 552 -9.75 14.85 9.39
N ALA A 553 -10.09 15.90 8.64
CA ALA A 553 -9.30 17.13 8.57
C ALA A 553 -8.94 17.66 9.97
N THR A 554 -7.73 18.20 10.14
CA THR A 554 -7.31 18.81 11.42
C THR A 554 -8.06 20.10 11.74
N THR A 555 -8.80 20.65 10.76
CA THR A 555 -9.57 21.88 10.92
C THR A 555 -11.07 21.61 10.97
N THR A 556 -11.74 22.19 11.98
CA THR A 556 -13.21 22.16 12.14
C THR A 556 -13.94 23.23 11.31
N VAL A 557 -13.18 24.03 10.56
CA VAL A 557 -13.71 25.11 9.72
C VAL A 557 -14.11 24.51 8.37
N LYS A 558 -15.39 24.15 8.22
CA LYS A 558 -15.95 23.87 6.89
C LYS A 558 -15.84 25.13 6.05
N THR A 559 -15.08 25.07 4.97
CA THR A 559 -15.17 26.09 3.93
C THR A 559 -16.36 25.78 3.02
N ASP A 560 -16.63 26.66 2.07
CA ASP A 560 -17.70 26.48 1.09
C ASP A 560 -17.25 25.59 -0.09
N SER A 561 -16.20 24.79 0.14
CA SER A 561 -15.41 24.05 -0.85
C SER A 561 -15.81 22.57 -0.91
N PRO A 562 -15.79 21.95 -2.11
CA PRO A 562 -15.83 20.49 -2.23
C PRO A 562 -14.67 19.76 -1.51
N LEU A 563 -13.59 20.47 -1.16
CA LEU A 563 -12.50 19.93 -0.36
C LEU A 563 -12.91 19.56 1.07
N ASP A 564 -14.00 20.12 1.58
CA ASP A 564 -14.54 19.80 2.91
C ASP A 564 -15.43 18.55 2.92
N ASN A 565 -15.71 17.96 1.75
CA ASN A 565 -16.56 16.79 1.63
C ASN A 565 -15.85 15.55 2.19
N THR A 566 -16.60 14.73 2.92
CA THR A 566 -16.10 13.45 3.45
C THR A 566 -16.13 12.32 2.43
N GLU A 567 -16.80 12.53 1.29
CA GLU A 567 -16.87 11.60 0.16
C GLU A 567 -16.66 12.37 -1.15
N ALA A 568 -16.05 11.72 -2.14
CA ALA A 568 -15.78 12.30 -3.46
C ALA A 568 -15.87 11.22 -4.55
N THR A 569 -16.36 11.59 -5.73
CA THR A 569 -16.38 10.68 -6.88
C THR A 569 -15.25 11.02 -7.83
N VAL A 570 -14.45 10.01 -8.18
CA VAL A 570 -13.38 10.13 -9.17
C VAL A 570 -13.66 9.17 -10.31
N ALA A 571 -13.77 9.70 -11.53
CA ALA A 571 -13.91 8.91 -12.75
C ALA A 571 -12.56 8.76 -13.44
N VAL A 572 -12.26 7.54 -13.88
CA VAL A 572 -11.09 7.20 -14.68
C VAL A 572 -11.58 6.51 -15.94
N TYR A 573 -11.33 7.11 -17.10
CA TYR A 573 -11.65 6.47 -18.38
C TYR A 573 -10.41 6.34 -19.25
N LYS A 574 -10.25 5.15 -19.84
CA LYS A 574 -9.16 4.82 -20.75
C LYS A 574 -9.72 4.49 -22.13
N THR A 575 -8.94 4.79 -23.17
CA THR A 575 -9.34 4.47 -24.56
C THR A 575 -9.76 3.01 -24.70
N LYS A 576 -10.88 2.79 -25.39
CA LYS A 576 -11.32 1.46 -25.84
C LYS A 576 -10.90 1.17 -27.27
N MET A 577 -10.31 2.14 -27.96
CA MET A 577 -9.82 1.95 -29.31
C MET A 577 -8.69 0.92 -29.31
N ALA A 578 -8.88 -0.15 -30.07
CA ALA A 578 -7.80 -1.07 -30.37
C ALA A 578 -6.87 -0.37 -31.38
N TRP A 579 -5.85 0.33 -30.88
CA TRP A 579 -4.79 0.88 -31.71
C TRP A 579 -4.11 -0.28 -32.47
N THR A 580 -4.57 -0.58 -33.69
CA THR A 580 -4.08 -1.71 -34.50
C THR A 580 -2.60 -1.51 -34.85
N LYS A 581 -1.91 -2.56 -35.32
CA LYS A 581 -0.48 -2.47 -35.74
C LYS A 581 -0.17 -1.36 -36.76
N GLU A 582 -1.19 -0.84 -37.45
CA GLU A 582 -1.10 0.25 -38.42
C GLU A 582 -1.11 1.65 -37.77
N PHE A 583 -1.68 1.77 -36.55
CA PHE A 583 -1.69 2.99 -35.73
C PHE A 583 -0.83 2.85 -34.46
N GLN A 584 -0.15 1.71 -34.27
CA GLN A 584 0.79 1.50 -33.17
C GLN A 584 1.90 2.53 -33.22
N ASP A 585 2.18 3.12 -32.05
CA ASP A 585 3.22 4.13 -31.90
C ASP A 585 4.57 3.64 -32.42
N PRO A 586 5.33 4.46 -33.18
CA PRO A 586 6.64 4.07 -33.73
C PRO A 586 7.69 3.61 -32.70
N ALA A 587 7.38 3.67 -31.41
CA ALA A 587 8.13 3.06 -30.34
C ALA A 587 7.20 2.75 -29.15
N GLN A 588 6.41 1.67 -29.21
CA GLN A 588 6.17 0.86 -28.00
C GLN A 588 7.40 -0.02 -27.75
N ASP A 589 8.56 0.63 -27.67
CA ASP A 589 9.79 0.01 -27.21
C ASP A 589 9.66 -0.09 -25.70
N THR A 590 9.31 -1.29 -25.21
CA THR A 590 9.28 -1.61 -23.79
C THR A 590 10.62 -1.20 -23.21
N GLY A 591 10.59 -0.20 -22.33
CA GLY A 591 11.76 0.55 -21.86
C GLY A 591 12.93 -0.32 -21.42
N THR A 592 14.14 0.26 -21.55
CA THR A 592 15.43 -0.16 -21.00
C THR A 592 15.96 -1.56 -21.36
N ALA A 593 15.14 -2.61 -21.35
CA ALA A 593 15.53 -3.97 -21.75
C ALA A 593 15.75 -4.09 -23.26
N SER A 594 14.91 -3.44 -24.08
CA SER A 594 15.06 -3.42 -25.53
C SER A 594 16.31 -2.67 -25.99
N ASP A 595 16.65 -1.55 -25.35
CA ASP A 595 17.88 -0.81 -25.64
C ASP A 595 19.13 -1.62 -25.27
N LEU A 596 19.09 -2.32 -24.13
CA LEU A 596 20.18 -3.22 -23.68
C LEU A 596 20.31 -4.46 -24.58
N LEU A 597 19.20 -5.05 -25.04
CA LEU A 597 19.16 -6.20 -25.96
C LEU A 597 19.44 -5.81 -27.42
N GLY A 598 19.14 -4.56 -27.79
CA GLY A 598 19.51 -3.94 -29.06
C GLY A 598 21.00 -3.69 -29.17
N MET A 599 21.67 -3.31 -28.08
CA MET A 599 23.14 -3.29 -27.99
C MET A 599 23.77 -4.68 -28.20
N LEU A 600 23.01 -5.76 -27.92
CA LEU A 600 23.43 -7.15 -28.09
C LEU A 600 23.05 -7.75 -29.47
N ASN A 601 22.46 -6.97 -30.39
CA ASN A 601 22.14 -7.37 -31.77
C ASN A 601 21.18 -8.59 -31.92
N ILE A 602 20.23 -8.78 -30.99
CA ILE A 602 19.37 -9.98 -30.97
C ILE A 602 18.03 -9.80 -31.73
N PHE A 603 17.57 -8.58 -32.01
CA PHE A 603 16.34 -8.34 -32.78
C PHE A 603 16.50 -7.30 -33.90
N LYS A 604 16.00 -7.61 -35.12
CA LYS A 604 15.91 -6.66 -36.25
C LYS A 604 14.60 -5.87 -36.20
N LYS A 605 14.69 -4.54 -36.25
CA LYS A 605 13.52 -3.63 -36.37
C LYS A 605 12.77 -3.86 -37.70
N LYS A 606 11.43 -3.88 -37.63
CA LYS A 606 10.53 -3.83 -38.79
C LYS A 606 9.77 -2.50 -38.79
N ASN A 607 9.68 -1.87 -39.96
CA ASN A 607 8.97 -0.60 -40.15
C ASN A 607 7.44 -0.82 -40.04
N PRO A 608 6.71 -0.02 -39.25
CA PRO A 608 5.25 0.03 -39.31
C PRO A 608 4.78 0.69 -40.62
N GLY A 609 3.64 0.24 -41.13
CA GLY A 609 3.03 0.71 -42.37
C GLY A 609 2.59 2.18 -42.32
N GLN A 610 2.47 2.80 -43.50
CA GLN A 610 2.16 4.23 -43.65
C GLN A 610 0.64 4.48 -43.55
N VAL A 611 0.17 4.96 -42.40
CA VAL A 611 -1.06 5.77 -42.29
C VAL A 611 -0.66 7.25 -42.34
N SER A 612 -1.50 8.13 -42.90
CA SER A 612 -1.17 9.56 -42.91
C SER A 612 -1.24 10.14 -41.50
N LEU A 613 -0.26 10.98 -41.11
CA LEU A 613 -0.20 11.64 -39.79
C LEU A 613 -1.49 12.42 -39.47
N GLN A 614 -2.15 12.95 -40.50
CA GLN A 614 -3.39 13.73 -40.36
C GLN A 614 -4.58 12.86 -39.92
N GLU A 615 -4.74 11.67 -40.50
CA GLU A 615 -5.80 10.74 -40.12
C GLU A 615 -5.63 10.26 -38.67
N ARG A 616 -4.39 9.98 -38.26
CA ARG A 616 -4.08 9.59 -36.87
C ARG A 616 -4.45 10.70 -35.88
N VAL A 617 -4.00 11.94 -36.13
CA VAL A 617 -4.29 13.08 -35.24
C VAL A 617 -5.79 13.34 -35.12
N ALA A 618 -6.55 13.19 -36.21
CA ALA A 618 -8.01 13.33 -36.18
C ALA A 618 -8.66 12.30 -35.26
N LEU A 619 -8.28 11.02 -35.38
CA LEU A 619 -8.78 9.94 -34.53
C LEU A 619 -8.39 10.14 -33.06
N GLU A 620 -7.15 10.54 -32.78
CA GLU A 620 -6.70 10.83 -31.42
C GLU A 620 -7.50 11.97 -30.78
N ASN A 621 -7.84 13.00 -31.55
CA ASN A 621 -8.64 14.11 -31.07
C ASN A 621 -10.09 13.70 -30.78
N GLU A 622 -10.68 12.83 -31.60
CA GLU A 622 -12.02 12.30 -31.36
C GLU A 622 -12.08 11.45 -30.08
N ASP A 623 -11.10 10.56 -29.90
CA ASP A 623 -10.98 9.71 -28.70
C ASP A 623 -10.79 10.55 -27.43
N LYS A 624 -9.91 11.57 -27.47
CA LYS A 624 -9.71 12.53 -26.37
C LYS A 624 -11.03 13.18 -25.94
N ARG A 625 -11.83 13.66 -26.89
CA ARG A 625 -13.15 14.27 -26.60
C ARG A 625 -14.08 13.25 -25.98
N GLN A 626 -14.19 12.06 -26.56
CA GLN A 626 -15.07 11.01 -26.06
C GLN A 626 -14.73 10.64 -24.60
N LEU A 627 -13.46 10.48 -24.26
CA LEU A 627 -13.02 10.19 -22.90
C LEU A 627 -13.36 11.32 -21.93
N LEU A 628 -13.21 12.59 -22.34
CA LEU A 628 -13.61 13.73 -21.51
C LEU A 628 -15.12 13.73 -21.26
N HIS A 629 -15.95 13.48 -22.28
CA HIS A 629 -17.40 13.34 -22.13
C HIS A 629 -17.78 12.23 -21.17
N GLN A 630 -17.11 11.07 -21.23
CA GLN A 630 -17.36 9.97 -20.30
C GLN A 630 -17.03 10.34 -18.85
N VAL A 631 -15.92 11.05 -18.61
CA VAL A 631 -15.56 11.56 -17.29
C VAL A 631 -16.60 12.55 -16.79
N VAL A 632 -17.04 13.50 -17.63
CA VAL A 632 -18.09 14.47 -17.27
C VAL A 632 -19.41 13.77 -16.92
N GLN A 633 -19.84 12.78 -17.72
CA GLN A 633 -21.08 12.05 -17.50
C GLN A 633 -21.06 11.15 -16.25
N ALA A 634 -19.90 10.57 -15.91
CA ALA A 634 -19.76 9.68 -14.78
C ALA A 634 -19.53 10.41 -13.44
N THR A 635 -19.35 11.72 -13.48
CA THR A 635 -19.11 12.56 -12.31
C THR A 635 -20.26 13.54 -12.08
N THR A 636 -20.19 14.27 -10.97
CA THR A 636 -21.15 15.32 -10.63
C THR A 636 -20.81 16.67 -11.26
N PHE A 637 -19.98 16.73 -12.32
CA PHE A 637 -19.39 17.98 -12.82
C PHE A 637 -20.44 19.05 -13.16
N ILE A 638 -21.38 18.72 -14.06
CA ILE A 638 -22.45 19.65 -14.47
C ILE A 638 -23.37 19.99 -13.29
N GLN A 639 -23.73 18.99 -12.48
CA GLN A 639 -24.53 19.20 -11.27
C GLN A 639 -23.86 20.18 -10.31
N SER A 640 -22.54 20.10 -10.14
CA SER A 640 -21.77 20.96 -9.24
C SER A 640 -21.80 22.43 -9.68
N LEU A 641 -21.79 22.68 -10.99
CA LEU A 641 -21.95 24.03 -11.54
C LEU A 641 -23.33 24.62 -11.20
N TYR A 642 -24.41 23.87 -11.43
CA TYR A 642 -25.77 24.31 -11.13
C TYR A 642 -26.03 24.47 -9.63
N GLU A 643 -25.54 23.54 -8.81
CA GLU A 643 -25.65 23.63 -7.34
C GLU A 643 -24.92 24.86 -6.81
N ARG A 644 -23.73 25.16 -7.34
CA ARG A 644 -22.99 26.38 -6.99
C ARG A 644 -23.75 27.63 -7.41
N ALA A 645 -24.29 27.67 -8.63
CA ALA A 645 -25.09 28.80 -9.11
C ALA A 645 -26.31 29.05 -8.21
N LYS A 646 -27.04 27.98 -7.88
CA LYS A 646 -28.18 28.03 -6.95
C LYS A 646 -27.77 28.55 -5.58
N LYS A 647 -26.65 28.07 -5.03
CA LYS A 647 -26.13 28.48 -3.72
C LYS A 647 -25.75 29.96 -3.68
N LEU A 648 -25.20 30.48 -4.79
CA LEU A 648 -24.82 31.89 -4.93
C LEU A 648 -26.01 32.79 -5.34
N GLY A 649 -27.19 32.22 -5.61
CA GLY A 649 -28.35 32.97 -6.11
C GLY A 649 -28.13 33.56 -7.51
N LYS A 650 -27.27 32.93 -8.32
CA LYS A 650 -26.90 33.39 -9.67
C LYS A 650 -27.55 32.53 -10.74
N GLN A 651 -27.83 33.13 -11.90
CA GLN A 651 -28.18 32.37 -13.10
C GLN A 651 -26.90 31.80 -13.74
N PRO A 652 -26.96 30.68 -14.48
CA PRO A 652 -25.79 30.09 -15.14
C PRO A 652 -24.95 31.09 -15.95
N LYS A 653 -25.59 31.97 -16.73
CA LYS A 653 -24.91 33.00 -17.53
C LYS A 653 -24.14 34.06 -16.71
N ASP A 654 -24.50 34.24 -15.44
CA ASP A 654 -23.91 35.25 -14.54
C ASP A 654 -22.79 34.64 -13.66
N MET A 655 -22.55 33.32 -13.79
CA MET A 655 -21.50 32.61 -13.08
C MET A 655 -20.15 32.79 -13.78
N LYS A 656 -19.15 33.23 -13.02
CA LYS A 656 -17.77 33.36 -13.50
C LYS A 656 -17.02 32.05 -13.33
N VAL A 657 -16.80 31.34 -14.43
CA VAL A 657 -16.10 30.04 -14.44
C VAL A 657 -14.65 30.24 -14.88
N VAL A 658 -13.72 29.79 -14.05
CA VAL A 658 -12.27 29.90 -14.33
C VAL A 658 -11.65 28.52 -14.51
N ILE A 659 -10.90 28.34 -15.60
CA ILE A 659 -10.16 27.11 -15.92
C ILE A 659 -8.66 27.38 -15.84
N LYS A 660 -7.94 26.64 -15.00
CA LYS A 660 -6.48 26.69 -14.87
C LYS A 660 -5.84 25.43 -15.46
N PRO A 661 -5.41 25.46 -16.74
CA PRO A 661 -4.64 24.38 -17.34
C PRO A 661 -3.14 24.47 -16.98
N ASN A 662 -2.33 23.52 -17.46
CA ASN A 662 -0.87 23.63 -17.51
C ASN A 662 -0.42 23.94 -18.93
N PHE A 663 0.18 25.11 -19.18
CA PHE A 663 0.90 25.31 -20.45
C PHE A 663 2.14 26.20 -20.37
N MET A 664 2.41 26.83 -19.23
CA MET A 664 3.53 27.79 -19.14
C MET A 664 4.93 27.16 -19.02
N PHE A 665 5.01 25.84 -18.85
CA PHE A 665 6.26 25.05 -18.89
C PHE A 665 6.48 24.35 -20.24
N LEU A 666 5.58 24.56 -21.21
CA LEU A 666 5.73 24.12 -22.61
C LEU A 666 7.06 24.61 -23.19
N TYR A 667 7.82 23.71 -23.81
CA TYR A 667 8.99 24.09 -24.61
C TYR A 667 8.70 24.10 -26.13
N ASP A 668 7.88 23.17 -26.63
CA ASP A 668 7.54 23.01 -28.05
C ASP A 668 6.11 22.51 -28.20
N LYS A 669 5.35 23.06 -29.17
CA LYS A 669 3.93 22.71 -29.37
C LYS A 669 3.70 21.28 -29.85
N TYR A 670 4.67 20.62 -30.45
CA TYR A 670 4.53 19.24 -30.92
C TYR A 670 4.76 18.21 -29.81
N ASP A 671 5.30 18.61 -28.66
CA ASP A 671 5.46 17.76 -27.49
C ASP A 671 4.34 18.01 -26.49
N HIS A 672 3.25 17.23 -26.63
CA HIS A 672 2.06 17.35 -25.79
C HIS A 672 2.26 16.77 -24.39
N THR A 673 3.43 16.29 -24.00
CA THR A 673 3.61 15.58 -22.71
C THR A 673 3.69 16.51 -21.50
N THR A 674 3.91 17.81 -21.71
CA THR A 674 4.22 18.76 -20.64
C THR A 674 3.13 19.78 -20.36
N TYR A 675 2.13 19.85 -21.24
CA TYR A 675 1.03 20.79 -21.19
C TYR A 675 -0.32 20.12 -21.47
N THR A 676 -1.39 20.66 -20.89
CA THR A 676 -2.76 20.18 -21.07
C THR A 676 -3.19 20.43 -22.51
N ASP A 677 -3.69 19.38 -23.18
CA ASP A 677 -4.03 19.46 -24.60
C ASP A 677 -5.10 20.56 -24.87
N PRO A 678 -4.83 21.53 -25.78
CA PRO A 678 -5.78 22.57 -26.17
C PRO A 678 -7.11 22.03 -26.70
N VAL A 679 -7.13 20.84 -27.30
CA VAL A 679 -8.35 20.17 -27.76
C VAL A 679 -9.26 19.86 -26.59
N LEU A 680 -8.71 19.31 -25.50
CA LEU A 680 -9.46 18.99 -24.29
C LEU A 680 -9.95 20.25 -23.57
N ILE A 681 -9.14 21.31 -23.54
CA ILE A 681 -9.53 22.60 -22.93
C ILE A 681 -10.72 23.20 -23.69
N LYS A 682 -10.66 23.22 -25.03
CA LYS A 682 -11.76 23.75 -25.86
C LYS A 682 -13.02 22.90 -25.73
N GLU A 683 -12.88 21.59 -25.72
CA GLU A 683 -14.03 20.68 -25.53
C GLU A 683 -14.70 20.92 -24.16
N LEU A 684 -13.92 21.09 -23.09
CA LEU A 684 -14.46 21.43 -21.78
C LEU A 684 -15.19 22.78 -21.79
N ILE A 685 -14.66 23.78 -22.49
CA ILE A 685 -15.32 25.08 -22.67
C ILE A 685 -16.65 24.92 -23.40
N ASP A 686 -16.68 24.13 -24.47
CA ASP A 686 -17.91 23.86 -25.23
C ASP A 686 -18.97 23.19 -24.34
N ILE A 687 -18.59 22.17 -23.57
CA ILE A 687 -19.48 21.51 -22.60
C ILE A 687 -20.07 22.51 -21.58
N ILE A 688 -19.23 23.38 -21.00
CA ILE A 688 -19.68 24.37 -20.01
C ILE A 688 -20.59 25.44 -20.65
N TYR A 689 -20.22 25.91 -21.85
CA TYR A 689 -20.95 26.94 -22.58
C TYR A 689 -22.33 26.46 -23.02
N ASP A 690 -22.43 25.22 -23.49
CA ASP A 690 -23.69 24.61 -23.95
C ASP A 690 -24.68 24.37 -22.79
N GLU A 691 -24.18 24.27 -21.56
CA GLU A 691 -24.97 24.27 -20.31
C GLU A 691 -25.39 25.68 -19.84
N GLY A 692 -25.09 26.72 -20.64
CA GLY A 692 -25.51 28.11 -20.39
C GLY A 692 -24.59 28.93 -19.48
N PHE A 693 -23.42 28.41 -19.12
CA PHE A 693 -22.40 29.12 -18.34
C PHE A 693 -21.45 29.87 -19.29
N THR A 694 -21.73 31.14 -19.57
CA THR A 694 -21.09 31.86 -20.69
C THR A 694 -19.91 32.77 -20.31
N ASP A 695 -19.70 33.12 -19.03
CA ASP A 695 -18.52 33.91 -18.61
C ASP A 695 -17.37 32.98 -18.20
N ILE A 696 -16.73 32.37 -19.20
CA ILE A 696 -15.63 31.41 -19.05
C ILE A 696 -14.29 32.11 -19.28
N THR A 697 -13.34 31.92 -18.36
CA THR A 697 -11.98 32.45 -18.50
C THR A 697 -10.92 31.38 -18.27
N VAL A 698 -10.05 31.19 -19.26
CA VAL A 698 -8.81 30.40 -19.12
C VAL A 698 -7.73 31.29 -18.52
N VAL A 699 -7.10 30.84 -17.44
CA VAL A 699 -6.08 31.61 -16.72
C VAL A 699 -4.78 30.83 -16.64
N GLU A 700 -3.66 31.54 -16.71
CA GLU A 700 -2.32 31.04 -16.39
C GLU A 700 -1.49 32.18 -15.78
N ALA A 701 -0.35 31.86 -15.19
CA ALA A 701 0.62 32.86 -14.76
C ALA A 701 1.99 32.57 -15.38
N GLN A 702 2.78 33.60 -15.61
CA GLN A 702 4.10 33.43 -16.20
C GLN A 702 5.01 32.55 -15.33
N SER A 703 5.89 31.79 -15.99
CA SER A 703 6.80 30.85 -15.35
C SER A 703 8.25 31.35 -15.38
N THR A 704 9.15 30.62 -14.72
CA THR A 704 10.60 30.87 -14.74
C THR A 704 11.19 30.95 -16.15
N TYR A 705 10.55 30.36 -17.18
CA TYR A 705 10.97 30.51 -18.58
C TYR A 705 11.08 31.97 -19.02
N GLY A 706 10.18 32.84 -18.53
CA GLY A 706 10.21 34.27 -18.85
C GLY A 706 11.46 35.01 -18.34
N ASN A 707 12.26 34.38 -17.48
CA ASN A 707 13.55 34.92 -17.05
C ASN A 707 14.64 34.76 -18.12
N TYR A 708 14.51 33.76 -19.00
CA TYR A 708 15.57 33.36 -19.94
C TYR A 708 15.17 33.53 -21.41
N PHE A 709 13.87 33.53 -21.73
CA PHE A 709 13.37 33.62 -23.09
C PHE A 709 12.38 34.77 -23.24
N GLU A 710 12.44 35.44 -24.38
CA GLU A 710 11.48 36.47 -24.78
C GLU A 710 10.15 35.86 -25.21
N ASN A 711 9.12 36.71 -25.31
CA ASN A 711 7.77 36.34 -25.76
C ASN A 711 7.07 35.25 -24.93
N ARG A 712 7.50 34.99 -23.69
CA ARG A 712 6.92 33.98 -22.79
C ARG A 712 5.73 34.47 -21.96
N GLY A 713 5.11 35.60 -22.30
CA GLY A 713 3.85 36.04 -21.69
C GLY A 713 2.72 35.04 -21.95
N VAL A 714 1.74 34.96 -21.03
CA VAL A 714 0.68 33.92 -21.09
C VAL A 714 -0.08 33.96 -22.41
N LEU A 715 -0.45 35.16 -22.89
CA LEU A 715 -1.20 35.32 -24.15
C LEU A 715 -0.43 34.83 -25.37
N ASN A 716 0.90 35.02 -25.40
CA ASN A 716 1.74 34.57 -26.51
C ASN A 716 1.87 33.04 -26.52
N VAL A 717 2.08 32.43 -25.36
CA VAL A 717 2.18 30.97 -25.25
C VAL A 717 0.83 30.33 -25.57
N ALA A 718 -0.28 30.89 -25.07
CA ALA A 718 -1.64 30.44 -25.38
C ALA A 718 -1.92 30.48 -26.88
N LYS A 719 -1.59 31.60 -27.55
CA LYS A 719 -1.70 31.72 -29.01
C LYS A 719 -0.86 30.69 -29.76
N TYR A 720 0.37 30.43 -29.30
CA TYR A 720 1.28 29.47 -29.93
C TYR A 720 0.72 28.03 -29.97
N ILE A 721 -0.08 27.65 -28.97
CA ILE A 721 -0.78 26.35 -28.89
C ILE A 721 -2.25 26.43 -29.35
N GLY A 722 -2.68 27.56 -29.91
CA GLY A 722 -4.03 27.74 -30.46
C GLY A 722 -5.13 28.02 -29.45
N LEU A 723 -4.80 28.45 -28.23
CA LEU A 723 -5.74 28.97 -27.22
C LEU A 723 -5.83 30.49 -27.34
N GLU A 724 -6.57 30.97 -28.34
CA GLU A 724 -6.85 32.40 -28.53
C GLU A 724 -8.25 32.75 -28.02
N ALA A 725 -8.41 33.93 -27.42
CA ALA A 725 -9.70 34.38 -26.92
C ALA A 725 -10.73 34.45 -28.07
N CYS A 726 -11.97 34.08 -27.78
CA CYS A 726 -13.08 34.11 -28.73
C CYS A 726 -14.39 34.46 -28.02
N GLU A 727 -15.53 34.34 -28.71
CA GLU A 727 -16.85 34.64 -28.13
C GLU A 727 -17.18 33.75 -26.91
N LYS A 728 -16.70 32.50 -26.89
CA LYS A 728 -17.00 31.55 -25.81
C LYS A 728 -16.14 31.71 -24.56
N TYR A 729 -14.92 32.25 -24.68
CA TYR A 729 -14.00 32.35 -23.54
C TYR A 729 -12.91 33.42 -23.71
N LYS A 730 -12.37 33.87 -22.58
CA LYS A 730 -11.22 34.79 -22.48
C LYS A 730 -9.96 34.05 -22.06
N VAL A 731 -8.79 34.61 -22.35
CA VAL A 731 -7.49 34.16 -21.81
C VAL A 731 -6.87 35.30 -21.01
N VAL A 732 -6.43 35.03 -19.77
CA VAL A 732 -5.91 36.06 -18.85
C VAL A 732 -4.55 35.65 -18.28
N ASP A 733 -3.61 36.59 -18.30
CA ASP A 733 -2.32 36.49 -17.62
C ASP A 733 -2.44 36.96 -16.17
N MET A 734 -2.38 36.04 -15.21
CA MET A 734 -2.45 36.38 -13.79
C MET A 734 -1.18 37.06 -13.26
N SER A 735 -0.09 37.06 -14.03
CA SER A 735 1.12 37.84 -13.74
C SER A 735 1.02 39.30 -14.18
N ASP A 736 -0.03 39.70 -14.91
CA ASP A 736 -0.29 41.10 -15.23
C ASP A 736 -0.71 41.86 -13.96
N GLN A 737 0.19 42.74 -13.52
CA GLN A 737 0.03 43.53 -12.30
C GLN A 737 -1.12 44.53 -12.39
N SER A 738 -1.58 44.89 -13.60
CA SER A 738 -2.71 45.79 -13.77
C SER A 738 -4.01 45.24 -13.18
N GLY A 739 -4.14 43.91 -13.12
CA GLY A 739 -5.28 43.21 -12.52
C GLY A 739 -5.09 42.79 -11.07
N TRP A 740 -3.97 43.15 -10.43
CA TRP A 740 -3.69 42.73 -9.04
C TRP A 740 -4.50 43.53 -8.02
N VAL A 741 -5.13 42.82 -7.10
CA VAL A 741 -5.91 43.34 -5.97
C VAL A 741 -5.42 42.72 -4.67
N GLU A 742 -5.68 43.41 -3.55
CA GLU A 742 -5.52 42.80 -2.24
C GLU A 742 -6.52 41.65 -2.08
N PRO A 743 -6.09 40.49 -1.54
CA PRO A 743 -7.01 39.38 -1.29
C PRO A 743 -8.11 39.81 -0.29
N ILE A 744 -9.37 39.41 -0.54
CA ILE A 744 -10.52 39.74 0.32
C ILE A 744 -10.24 39.44 1.79
N LYS A 745 -9.61 38.28 2.04
CA LYS A 745 -9.01 37.95 3.33
C LYS A 745 -7.49 37.94 3.15
N PRO A 746 -6.73 38.76 3.89
CA PRO A 746 -5.28 38.74 3.86
C PRO A 746 -4.71 37.37 4.19
N PHE A 747 -3.67 36.98 3.45
CA PHE A 747 -2.85 35.82 3.77
C PHE A 747 -2.09 36.03 5.08
N GLU A 748 -2.01 34.99 5.91
CA GLU A 748 -1.39 35.03 7.24
C GLU A 748 -0.08 34.22 7.30
N GLY A 749 0.10 33.28 6.38
CA GLY A 749 1.23 32.35 6.28
C GLY A 749 2.28 32.78 5.23
N PRO A 750 2.90 31.81 4.54
CA PRO A 750 3.95 32.07 3.56
C PRO A 750 3.58 33.06 2.45
N LEU A 751 2.30 33.25 2.13
CA LEU A 751 1.80 34.22 1.13
C LEU A 751 1.49 35.60 1.70
N LYS A 752 1.83 35.89 2.96
CA LYS A 752 1.62 37.21 3.56
C LYS A 752 2.17 38.33 2.64
N GLY A 753 1.32 39.33 2.42
CA GLY A 753 1.61 40.50 1.57
C GLY A 753 1.55 40.24 0.06
N THR A 754 1.18 39.04 -0.38
CA THR A 754 0.99 38.72 -1.81
C THR A 754 -0.38 39.19 -2.29
N LYS A 755 -0.39 40.02 -3.36
CA LYS A 755 -1.60 40.38 -4.11
C LYS A 755 -2.02 39.24 -5.04
N ILE A 756 -3.26 39.25 -5.51
CA ILE A 756 -3.77 38.25 -6.45
C ILE A 756 -4.49 38.91 -7.63
N HIS A 757 -4.63 38.20 -8.74
CA HIS A 757 -5.36 38.72 -9.89
C HIS A 757 -6.88 38.72 -9.64
N LYS A 758 -7.57 39.82 -9.98
CA LYS A 758 -9.02 40.01 -9.74
C LYS A 758 -9.89 38.90 -10.33
N VAL A 759 -9.55 38.41 -11.53
CA VAL A 759 -10.26 37.28 -12.17
C VAL A 759 -10.24 36.02 -11.29
N TRP A 760 -9.10 35.74 -10.64
CA TRP A 760 -9.01 34.60 -9.72
C TRP A 760 -9.82 34.83 -8.46
N GLN A 761 -9.78 36.05 -7.91
CA GLN A 761 -10.55 36.43 -6.72
C GLN A 761 -12.05 36.31 -6.93
N ASP A 762 -12.55 36.87 -8.03
CA ASP A 762 -13.96 37.04 -8.34
C ASP A 762 -14.62 35.77 -8.91
N ALA A 763 -13.85 34.70 -9.14
CA ALA A 763 -14.36 33.46 -9.72
C ALA A 763 -15.38 32.77 -8.79
N ASP A 764 -16.51 32.37 -9.36
CA ASP A 764 -17.58 31.65 -8.67
C ASP A 764 -17.34 30.14 -8.66
N PHE A 765 -16.68 29.65 -9.72
CA PHE A 765 -16.33 28.25 -9.93
C PHE A 765 -14.91 28.15 -10.52
N ARG A 766 -14.06 27.29 -9.96
CA ARG A 766 -12.64 27.14 -10.35
C ARG A 766 -12.35 25.68 -10.70
N ILE A 767 -11.72 25.46 -11.85
CA ILE A 767 -11.37 24.15 -12.39
C ILE A 767 -9.85 24.07 -12.52
N SER A 768 -9.23 23.00 -11.98
CA SER A 768 -7.83 22.66 -12.23
C SER A 768 -7.77 21.61 -13.32
N PHE A 769 -7.15 21.90 -14.47
CA PHE A 769 -6.99 20.95 -15.57
C PHE A 769 -5.53 20.60 -15.78
N ALA A 770 -5.03 19.66 -15.00
CA ALA A 770 -3.62 19.32 -14.94
C ALA A 770 -3.17 18.40 -16.06
N LYS A 771 -1.86 18.44 -16.33
CA LYS A 771 -1.17 17.46 -17.16
C LYS A 771 -0.56 16.35 -16.30
N ASN A 772 -0.72 15.09 -16.69
CA ASN A 772 -0.13 13.93 -16.02
C ASN A 772 1.38 13.82 -16.29
N LYS A 773 2.20 14.18 -15.31
CA LYS A 773 3.65 14.04 -15.43
C LYS A 773 4.36 13.91 -14.08
N THR A 774 5.56 13.34 -14.11
CA THR A 774 6.48 13.32 -12.97
C THR A 774 7.07 14.71 -12.71
N HIS A 775 7.59 14.94 -11.51
CA HIS A 775 8.21 16.20 -11.14
C HIS A 775 9.37 16.01 -10.17
N CYS A 776 10.56 16.48 -10.54
CA CYS A 776 11.81 16.26 -9.80
C CYS A 776 11.86 16.85 -8.37
N TYR A 777 10.90 17.69 -7.97
CA TYR A 777 10.78 18.17 -6.59
C TYR A 777 9.73 17.43 -5.76
N ALA A 778 8.69 16.91 -6.41
CA ALA A 778 7.44 16.52 -5.74
C ALA A 778 6.97 15.13 -6.14
N TYR A 779 7.84 14.35 -6.80
CA TYR A 779 7.62 13.07 -7.47
C TYR A 779 6.67 13.13 -8.67
N TYR A 780 5.51 13.78 -8.50
CA TYR A 780 4.50 14.00 -9.52
C TYR A 780 3.96 15.43 -9.51
N THR A 781 3.29 15.80 -10.59
CA THR A 781 2.51 17.04 -10.67
C THR A 781 1.17 16.75 -11.31
N LEU A 782 0.10 17.11 -10.61
CA LEU A 782 -1.29 16.88 -11.00
C LEU A 782 -2.11 18.14 -10.62
N THR A 783 -3.35 17.98 -10.18
CA THR A 783 -4.31 19.08 -9.99
C THR A 783 -3.95 20.03 -8.85
N ILE A 784 -3.37 19.56 -7.73
CA ILE A 784 -2.94 20.43 -6.62
C ILE A 784 -1.77 21.30 -7.07
N LYS A 785 -0.72 20.68 -7.62
CA LYS A 785 0.47 21.40 -8.08
C LYS A 785 0.21 22.23 -9.34
N CYS A 786 -0.83 21.95 -10.11
CA CYS A 786 -1.26 22.86 -11.17
C CYS A 786 -1.62 24.27 -10.64
N ILE A 787 -2.14 24.34 -9.41
CA ILE A 787 -2.49 25.60 -8.73
C ILE A 787 -1.26 26.37 -8.22
N TYR A 788 -0.14 25.70 -7.93
CA TYR A 788 1.13 26.40 -7.74
C TYR A 788 1.47 27.30 -8.94
N GLY A 789 1.15 26.83 -10.15
CA GLY A 789 1.29 27.62 -11.37
C GLY A 789 0.37 28.83 -11.46
N ALA A 790 -0.68 28.93 -10.62
CA ALA A 790 -1.61 30.06 -10.60
C ALA A 790 -1.14 31.24 -9.72
N LEU A 791 -0.09 31.04 -8.92
CA LEU A 791 0.50 32.14 -8.15
C LEU A 791 0.93 33.26 -9.11
N PRO A 792 0.91 34.55 -8.74
CA PRO A 792 1.03 35.62 -9.73
C PRO A 792 2.47 36.02 -10.08
N VAL A 793 3.46 35.83 -9.20
CA VAL A 793 4.84 36.29 -9.45
C VAL A 793 5.54 35.41 -10.51
N GLN A 794 6.10 36.01 -11.57
CA GLN A 794 6.74 35.29 -12.68
C GLN A 794 7.95 34.46 -12.25
N ASN A 795 8.88 35.04 -11.47
CA ASN A 795 10.10 34.35 -11.05
C ASN A 795 9.79 33.33 -9.94
N LYS A 796 9.17 32.21 -10.34
CA LYS A 796 8.71 31.15 -9.44
C LYS A 796 9.84 30.58 -8.62
N TYR A 797 11.00 30.43 -9.25
CA TYR A 797 12.19 29.89 -8.62
C TYR A 797 12.64 30.75 -7.44
N HIS A 798 12.88 32.05 -7.67
CA HIS A 798 13.28 32.95 -6.59
C HIS A 798 12.22 33.06 -5.49
N GLU A 799 10.97 33.35 -5.88
CA GLU A 799 9.92 33.72 -4.93
C GLU A 799 9.45 32.53 -4.10
N TYR A 800 9.25 31.37 -4.74
CA TYR A 800 8.58 30.25 -4.09
C TYR A 800 9.51 29.06 -3.79
N HIS A 801 10.56 28.82 -4.59
CA HIS A 801 11.53 27.76 -4.25
C HIS A 801 12.50 28.22 -3.18
N CYS A 802 13.15 29.37 -3.37
CA CYS A 802 14.21 29.82 -2.47
C CYS A 802 13.70 30.60 -1.24
N THR A 803 12.55 31.28 -1.34
CA THR A 803 12.10 32.22 -0.29
C THR A 803 10.92 31.70 0.54
N ARG A 804 9.77 31.42 -0.09
CA ARG A 804 8.53 31.11 0.64
C ARG A 804 8.23 29.63 0.83
N GLY A 805 8.83 28.75 0.02
CA GLY A 805 8.53 27.33 -0.06
C GLY A 805 7.30 27.03 -0.92
N ILE A 806 7.44 26.06 -1.85
CA ILE A 806 6.40 25.75 -2.86
C ILE A 806 5.16 25.03 -2.29
N TYR A 807 5.35 24.21 -1.26
CA TYR A 807 4.28 23.36 -0.72
C TYR A 807 3.29 24.18 0.11
N ALA A 808 3.77 24.89 1.14
CA ALA A 808 2.91 25.61 2.07
C ALA A 808 2.20 26.81 1.43
N THR A 809 2.86 27.52 0.51
CA THR A 809 2.24 28.62 -0.26
C THR A 809 1.05 28.12 -1.09
N THR A 810 1.19 26.98 -1.76
CA THR A 810 0.10 26.40 -2.56
C THR A 810 -1.08 25.97 -1.71
N ILE A 811 -0.83 25.35 -0.55
CA ILE A 811 -1.91 24.95 0.37
C ILE A 811 -2.62 26.17 0.95
N GLU A 812 -1.89 27.21 1.35
CA GLU A 812 -2.51 28.48 1.81
C GLU A 812 -3.35 29.14 0.70
N TYR A 813 -2.87 29.09 -0.55
CA TYR A 813 -3.62 29.61 -1.70
C TYR A 813 -4.94 28.86 -1.91
N LEU A 814 -4.92 27.53 -1.79
CA LEU A 814 -6.10 26.67 -1.89
C LEU A 814 -7.11 26.90 -0.75
N GLN A 815 -6.63 27.19 0.46
CA GLN A 815 -7.50 27.54 1.59
C GLN A 815 -8.30 28.82 1.32
N HIS A 816 -7.69 29.82 0.67
CA HIS A 816 -8.34 31.11 0.37
C HIS A 816 -9.20 31.05 -0.90
N TYR A 817 -8.76 30.28 -1.89
CA TYR A 817 -9.40 30.18 -3.21
C TYR A 817 -9.61 28.72 -3.59
N PRO A 818 -10.70 28.09 -3.11
CA PRO A 818 -10.91 26.68 -3.32
C PRO A 818 -11.17 26.33 -4.79
N ILE A 819 -10.73 25.12 -5.15
CA ILE A 819 -10.95 24.50 -6.46
C ILE A 819 -12.16 23.57 -6.35
N HIS A 820 -13.07 23.71 -7.31
CA HIS A 820 -14.37 23.04 -7.29
C HIS A 820 -14.39 21.75 -8.11
N PHE A 821 -13.46 21.62 -9.06
CA PHE A 821 -13.35 20.41 -9.88
C PHE A 821 -11.92 20.23 -10.41
N GLY A 822 -11.46 18.99 -10.48
CA GLY A 822 -10.16 18.61 -11.02
C GLY A 822 -10.28 17.70 -12.24
N PHE A 823 -9.51 17.97 -13.28
CA PHE A 823 -9.28 17.08 -14.42
C PHE A 823 -7.77 16.81 -14.58
N ILE A 824 -7.43 15.60 -15.00
CA ILE A 824 -6.07 15.23 -15.41
C ILE A 824 -6.13 14.74 -16.86
N ASP A 825 -5.44 15.46 -17.73
CA ASP A 825 -5.04 14.98 -19.05
C ASP A 825 -3.87 14.01 -18.87
N ALA A 826 -4.14 12.70 -18.95
CA ALA A 826 -3.11 11.66 -18.96
C ALA A 826 -2.95 11.00 -20.33
N TYR A 827 -3.60 11.52 -21.37
CA TYR A 827 -3.69 10.83 -22.65
C TYR A 827 -2.30 10.54 -23.24
N GLU A 828 -1.43 11.56 -23.19
CA GLU A 828 0.01 11.48 -23.39
C GLU A 828 0.69 12.00 -22.12
N SER A 829 1.64 11.25 -21.56
CA SER A 829 2.24 11.56 -20.26
C SER A 829 3.76 11.61 -20.31
N ALA A 830 4.36 12.42 -19.43
CA ALA A 830 5.82 12.47 -19.25
C ALA A 830 6.22 11.90 -17.89
N ASP A 831 6.86 10.73 -17.90
CA ASP A 831 7.43 10.05 -16.74
C ASP A 831 8.96 10.04 -16.78
N GLY A 832 9.58 9.71 -15.64
CA GLY A 832 11.03 9.73 -15.42
C GLY A 832 11.53 10.97 -14.66
N PRO A 833 12.84 11.09 -14.40
CA PRO A 833 13.41 12.19 -13.59
C PRO A 833 13.21 13.58 -14.18
N PHE A 834 13.01 13.68 -15.50
CA PHE A 834 12.87 14.94 -16.23
C PHE A 834 11.48 15.16 -16.84
N GLY A 835 10.46 14.40 -16.42
CA GLY A 835 9.11 14.49 -17.01
C GLY A 835 8.44 15.87 -16.87
N VAL A 836 8.92 16.71 -15.95
CA VAL A 836 8.50 18.12 -15.86
C VAL A 836 8.82 18.94 -17.11
N PHE A 837 9.92 18.60 -17.80
CA PHE A 837 10.50 19.34 -18.93
C PHE A 837 10.01 18.84 -20.29
N SER A 838 10.09 17.53 -20.52
CA SER A 838 9.63 16.85 -21.74
C SER A 838 9.86 15.35 -21.63
N LYS A 839 9.25 14.59 -22.55
CA LYS A 839 9.62 13.20 -22.77
C LYS A 839 9.67 12.91 -24.27
N LYS A 840 10.88 12.62 -24.77
CA LYS A 840 11.13 12.31 -26.18
C LYS A 840 10.25 11.16 -26.71
N ASP A 841 10.05 10.14 -25.89
CA ASP A 841 9.22 8.97 -26.20
C ASP A 841 8.03 8.95 -25.21
N PRO A 842 6.92 9.65 -25.51
CA PRO A 842 5.79 9.83 -24.60
C PRO A 842 5.23 8.52 -24.06
N ASN A 843 4.75 8.55 -22.82
CA ASN A 843 3.98 7.45 -22.27
C ASN A 843 2.50 7.62 -22.61
N TYR A 844 2.01 6.83 -23.56
CA TYR A 844 0.63 6.88 -24.03
C TYR A 844 -0.31 6.13 -23.09
N THR A 845 -0.61 6.72 -21.93
CA THR A 845 -1.55 6.10 -20.99
C THR A 845 -3.00 6.12 -21.48
N ARG A 846 -3.31 7.03 -22.43
CA ARG A 846 -4.62 7.18 -23.11
C ARG A 846 -5.79 7.27 -22.13
N THR A 847 -5.57 7.99 -21.03
CA THR A 847 -6.50 8.08 -19.90
C THR A 847 -6.89 9.54 -19.64
N ILE A 848 -8.14 9.78 -19.23
CA ILE A 848 -8.59 11.05 -18.63
C ILE A 848 -9.16 10.73 -17.25
N ILE A 849 -8.84 11.57 -16.26
CA ILE A 849 -9.33 11.45 -14.88
C ILE A 849 -10.06 12.74 -14.51
N GLY A 850 -11.16 12.66 -13.76
CA GLY A 850 -11.81 13.83 -13.21
C GLY A 850 -12.61 13.56 -11.96
N GLY A 851 -12.83 14.59 -11.15
CA GLY A 851 -13.59 14.49 -9.91
C GLY A 851 -13.80 15.83 -9.20
N ASP A 852 -14.73 15.82 -8.26
CA ASP A 852 -15.18 16.99 -7.50
C ASP A 852 -14.24 17.39 -6.34
N ASN A 853 -13.24 16.57 -6.02
CA ASN A 853 -12.26 16.86 -4.98
C ASN A 853 -10.84 16.63 -5.49
N ILE A 854 -10.04 17.70 -5.58
CA ILE A 854 -8.67 17.63 -6.12
C ILE A 854 -7.70 16.79 -5.26
N VAL A 855 -7.96 16.62 -3.97
CA VAL A 855 -7.19 15.68 -3.12
C VAL A 855 -7.48 14.25 -3.56
N ALA A 856 -8.75 13.90 -3.81
CA ALA A 856 -9.13 12.58 -4.33
C ALA A 856 -8.60 12.33 -5.74
N VAL A 857 -8.67 13.34 -6.62
CA VAL A 857 -8.18 13.23 -8.01
C VAL A 857 -6.67 13.01 -8.05
N ASP A 858 -5.88 13.76 -7.28
CA ASP A 858 -4.43 13.57 -7.20
C ASP A 858 -4.06 12.26 -6.49
N TRP A 859 -4.86 11.82 -5.52
CA TRP A 859 -4.70 10.51 -4.87
C TRP A 859 -4.76 9.39 -5.91
N ILE A 860 -5.82 9.38 -6.72
CA ILE A 860 -5.98 8.38 -7.78
C ILE A 860 -4.91 8.54 -8.87
N GLY A 861 -4.65 9.76 -9.34
CA GLY A 861 -3.67 10.00 -10.40
C GLY A 861 -2.27 9.53 -10.03
N SER A 862 -1.82 9.82 -8.80
CA SER A 862 -0.52 9.38 -8.28
C SER A 862 -0.48 7.88 -7.97
N SER A 863 -1.55 7.29 -7.43
CA SER A 863 -1.64 5.84 -7.30
C SER A 863 -1.53 5.10 -8.63
N LYS A 864 -2.11 5.62 -9.73
CA LYS A 864 -1.94 5.01 -11.06
C LYS A 864 -0.48 5.04 -11.55
N MET A 865 0.34 5.97 -11.07
CA MET A 865 1.79 5.98 -11.34
C MET A 865 2.55 4.91 -10.53
N GLY A 866 1.88 4.14 -9.66
CA GLY A 866 2.51 3.18 -8.76
C GLY A 866 3.28 3.85 -7.61
N LEU A 867 2.80 5.01 -7.14
CA LEU A 867 3.36 5.73 -5.99
C LEU A 867 2.39 5.70 -4.80
N ASP A 868 2.91 5.69 -3.57
CA ASP A 868 2.13 6.17 -2.42
C ASP A 868 1.84 7.67 -2.63
N PRO A 869 0.57 8.10 -2.71
CA PRO A 869 0.24 9.52 -2.86
C PRO A 869 0.92 10.40 -1.81
N LEU A 870 1.12 9.91 -0.59
CA LEU A 870 1.79 10.64 0.50
C LEU A 870 3.29 10.83 0.30
N VAL A 871 3.92 10.24 -0.71
CA VAL A 871 5.33 10.53 -1.03
C VAL A 871 5.56 12.02 -1.32
N SER A 872 4.53 12.71 -1.83
CA SER A 872 4.58 14.14 -2.12
C SER A 872 4.21 15.00 -0.91
N GLU A 873 5.05 15.98 -0.58
CA GLU A 873 4.77 16.98 0.46
C GLU A 873 3.51 17.81 0.18
N TYR A 874 3.12 17.97 -1.09
CA TYR A 874 1.83 18.58 -1.44
C TYR A 874 0.66 17.76 -0.88
N MET A 875 0.67 16.45 -1.11
CA MET A 875 -0.40 15.56 -0.65
C MET A 875 -0.43 15.46 0.86
N LYS A 876 0.73 15.32 1.52
CA LYS A 876 0.79 15.30 3.01
C LYS A 876 0.13 16.54 3.60
N LYS A 877 0.51 17.74 3.12
CA LYS A 877 -0.06 19.00 3.64
C LYS A 877 -1.51 19.18 3.25
N ALA A 878 -1.92 18.76 2.06
CA ALA A 878 -3.32 18.82 1.63
C ALA A 878 -4.21 17.92 2.50
N VAL A 879 -3.77 16.69 2.80
CA VAL A 879 -4.51 15.77 3.69
C VAL A 879 -4.57 16.30 5.11
N VAL A 880 -3.47 16.84 5.65
CA VAL A 880 -3.49 17.48 6.97
C VAL A 880 -4.50 18.63 7.01
N GLN A 881 -4.52 19.45 5.96
CA GLN A 881 -5.33 20.66 5.91
C GLN A 881 -6.82 20.40 5.64
N PHE A 882 -7.12 19.62 4.60
CA PHE A 882 -8.46 19.42 4.04
C PHE A 882 -9.04 18.04 4.36
N GLY A 883 -8.24 17.12 4.90
CA GLY A 883 -8.60 15.71 5.06
C GLY A 883 -8.49 14.93 3.74
N LYS A 884 -8.70 13.62 3.83
CA LYS A 884 -8.88 12.75 2.66
C LYS A 884 -10.35 12.30 2.60
N PRO A 885 -11.08 12.57 1.51
CA PRO A 885 -12.42 12.03 1.35
C PRO A 885 -12.37 10.52 1.11
N ARG A 886 -13.45 9.82 1.47
CA ARG A 886 -13.74 8.49 0.93
C ARG A 886 -13.92 8.60 -0.58
N ILE A 887 -13.15 7.83 -1.34
CA ILE A 887 -13.16 7.91 -2.81
C ILE A 887 -14.10 6.86 -3.38
N ASN A 888 -15.15 7.29 -4.07
CA ASN A 888 -15.94 6.46 -4.96
C ASN A 888 -15.30 6.46 -6.35
N LEU A 889 -14.58 5.40 -6.67
CA LEU A 889 -13.85 5.27 -7.94
C LEU A 889 -14.73 4.60 -9.01
N VAL A 890 -14.96 5.31 -10.12
CA VAL A 890 -15.81 4.86 -11.25
C VAL A 890 -15.03 4.90 -12.58
N GLY A 891 -15.61 4.28 -13.61
CA GLY A 891 -15.02 4.21 -14.96
C GLY A 891 -14.28 2.91 -15.26
N ASP A 892 -13.76 2.77 -16.48
CA ASP A 892 -13.12 1.54 -16.94
C ASP A 892 -11.64 1.50 -16.57
N LYS A 893 -11.13 0.28 -16.30
CA LYS A 893 -9.70 0.07 -15.99
C LYS A 893 -9.22 0.94 -14.81
N LYS A 894 -10.16 1.31 -13.93
CA LYS A 894 -9.97 2.21 -12.80
C LYS A 894 -8.92 1.70 -11.82
N ASP A 895 -8.82 0.38 -11.67
CA ASP A 895 -7.89 -0.32 -10.77
C ASP A 895 -6.52 -0.64 -11.40
N GLU A 896 -6.28 -0.29 -12.68
CA GLU A 896 -4.99 -0.54 -13.35
C GLU A 896 -3.96 0.56 -13.08
N LEU A 897 -2.70 0.17 -12.94
CA LEU A 897 -1.57 1.10 -12.95
C LEU A 897 -1.18 1.47 -14.39
N TYR A 898 -0.45 2.57 -14.54
CA TYR A 898 0.28 2.87 -15.77
C TYR A 898 1.44 1.89 -15.89
N ASP A 899 1.52 1.21 -17.03
CA ASP A 899 2.58 0.24 -17.34
C ASP A 899 2.94 0.35 -18.84
N PRO A 900 4.22 0.60 -19.18
CA PRO A 900 5.32 0.92 -18.26
C PRO A 900 5.12 2.29 -17.59
N TRP A 901 5.75 2.54 -16.43
CA TRP A 901 5.86 3.88 -15.84
C TRP A 901 7.15 4.00 -15.02
N VAL A 902 7.88 5.10 -15.17
CA VAL A 902 9.15 5.37 -14.47
C VAL A 902 8.99 6.58 -13.55
N ASN A 903 9.18 6.41 -12.25
CA ASN A 903 9.10 7.55 -11.32
C ASN A 903 10.44 8.26 -11.12
N VAL A 904 10.36 9.43 -10.48
CA VAL A 904 11.54 10.23 -10.11
C VAL A 904 12.28 9.52 -8.98
N PRO A 905 13.58 9.23 -9.12
CA PRO A 905 14.39 8.68 -8.02
C PRO A 905 14.41 9.58 -6.78
N ILE A 906 14.50 9.00 -5.58
CA ILE A 906 14.56 9.76 -4.31
C ILE A 906 15.74 10.72 -4.33
N GLU A 907 16.88 10.28 -4.86
CA GLU A 907 18.12 11.04 -4.94
C GLU A 907 17.93 12.30 -5.78
N SER A 908 17.17 12.20 -6.89
CA SER A 908 16.85 13.36 -7.72
C SER A 908 16.04 14.39 -6.92
N THR A 909 15.03 13.93 -6.18
CA THR A 909 14.21 14.79 -5.33
C THR A 909 15.00 15.45 -4.20
N PHE A 910 15.91 14.69 -3.58
CA PHE A 910 16.82 15.20 -2.56
C PHE A 910 17.75 16.28 -3.13
N THR A 911 18.41 16.02 -4.26
CA THR A 911 19.31 16.98 -4.90
C THR A 911 18.59 18.28 -5.27
N MET A 912 17.39 18.20 -5.85
CA MET A 912 16.64 19.39 -6.23
C MET A 912 16.26 20.25 -5.00
N ASN A 913 15.70 19.63 -3.95
CA ASN A 913 15.24 20.37 -2.76
C ASN A 913 16.39 20.85 -1.85
N HIS A 914 17.50 20.10 -1.76
CA HIS A 914 18.56 20.34 -0.76
C HIS A 914 19.92 20.71 -1.33
N VAL A 915 20.08 20.80 -2.65
CA VAL A 915 21.33 21.26 -3.27
C VAL A 915 21.06 22.41 -4.24
N ILE A 916 20.17 22.19 -5.21
CA ILE A 916 19.86 23.19 -6.23
C ILE A 916 19.21 24.43 -5.60
N ASP A 917 18.22 24.24 -4.73
CA ASP A 917 17.45 25.35 -4.13
C ASP A 917 18.16 26.08 -2.97
N LEU A 918 19.28 25.55 -2.45
CA LEU A 918 20.03 26.19 -1.37
C LEU A 918 20.63 27.54 -1.76
N ASN A 919 20.96 27.71 -3.05
CA ASN A 919 21.58 28.93 -3.54
C ASN A 919 20.91 29.37 -4.84
N TYR A 920 20.18 30.49 -4.77
CA TYR A 920 19.47 31.04 -5.91
C TYR A 920 20.36 31.27 -7.14
N GLN A 921 21.58 31.80 -6.97
CA GLN A 921 22.48 32.08 -8.09
C GLN A 921 22.88 30.80 -8.82
N PHE A 922 23.28 29.78 -8.05
CA PHE A 922 23.64 28.47 -8.60
C PHE A 922 22.44 27.78 -9.25
N GLY A 923 21.32 27.70 -8.55
CA GLY A 923 20.11 27.04 -9.06
C GLY A 923 19.49 27.75 -10.27
N ASN A 924 19.55 29.09 -10.32
CA ASN A 924 19.14 29.87 -11.48
C ASN A 924 20.05 29.62 -12.68
N ALA A 925 21.37 29.52 -12.47
CA ALA A 925 22.32 29.16 -13.52
C ALA A 925 22.09 27.73 -14.04
N PHE A 926 21.89 26.77 -13.14
CA PHE A 926 21.56 25.38 -13.49
C PHE A 926 20.26 25.31 -14.30
N THR A 927 19.20 25.99 -13.85
CA THR A 927 17.90 26.02 -14.52
C THR A 927 18.02 26.61 -15.93
N ASN A 928 18.72 27.74 -16.09
CA ASN A 928 18.97 28.34 -17.39
C ASN A 928 19.73 27.37 -18.32
N ALA A 929 20.79 26.74 -17.81
CA ALA A 929 21.61 25.80 -18.57
C ALA A 929 20.82 24.58 -19.08
N MET A 930 19.83 24.11 -18.30
CA MET A 930 19.05 22.91 -18.61
C MET A 930 17.79 23.17 -19.45
N MET A 931 17.22 24.38 -19.45
CA MET A 931 15.99 24.67 -20.20
C MET A 931 16.21 24.76 -21.71
N SER A 932 15.24 24.26 -22.48
CA SER A 932 15.18 24.38 -23.94
C SER A 932 13.81 24.89 -24.36
N THR A 933 13.66 25.44 -25.57
CA THR A 933 12.38 25.92 -26.11
C THR A 933 12.46 26.01 -27.63
N ASP A 934 11.31 26.13 -28.31
CA ASP A 934 11.25 26.59 -29.70
C ASP A 934 11.77 28.03 -29.79
N THR A 935 13.05 28.16 -30.17
CA THR A 935 13.76 29.45 -30.23
C THR A 935 13.32 30.35 -31.39
N GLU A 936 12.47 29.88 -32.30
CA GLU A 936 11.84 30.75 -33.30
C GLU A 936 10.67 31.52 -32.69
N ALA A 937 9.84 30.84 -31.90
CA ALA A 937 8.73 31.47 -31.18
C ALA A 937 9.20 32.24 -29.93
N PHE A 938 10.19 31.69 -29.22
CA PHE A 938 10.67 32.18 -27.92
C PHE A 938 12.19 32.34 -27.93
N PRO A 939 12.71 33.42 -28.54
CA PRO A 939 14.15 33.61 -28.64
C PRO A 939 14.78 33.79 -27.24
N PRO A 940 16.03 33.33 -27.03
CA PRO A 940 16.72 33.55 -25.76
C PRO A 940 16.97 35.04 -25.53
N LYS A 941 16.89 35.46 -24.26
CA LYS A 941 17.34 36.78 -23.80
C LYS A 941 18.86 36.87 -23.90
N ASP A 942 19.43 38.08 -23.77
CA ASP A 942 20.88 38.27 -23.79
C ASP A 942 21.57 37.45 -22.68
N GLU A 943 22.21 36.35 -23.09
CA GLU A 943 22.97 35.48 -22.21
C GLU A 943 24.44 35.92 -22.12
N THR A 944 25.02 35.76 -20.93
CA THR A 944 26.47 35.93 -20.73
C THR A 944 27.25 34.90 -21.54
N TRP A 945 28.48 35.25 -21.95
CA TRP A 945 29.33 34.37 -22.74
C TRP A 945 29.57 32.99 -22.09
N TRP A 946 29.72 32.96 -20.75
CA TRP A 946 29.94 31.72 -20.01
C TRP A 946 28.69 30.84 -19.95
N MET A 947 27.49 31.43 -19.94
CA MET A 947 26.24 30.67 -20.02
C MET A 947 26.08 30.03 -21.40
N LYS A 948 26.41 30.77 -22.47
CA LYS A 948 26.44 30.21 -23.82
C LYS A 948 27.39 29.00 -23.92
N ALA A 949 28.56 29.09 -23.28
CA ALA A 949 29.51 27.98 -23.20
C ALA A 949 28.93 26.78 -22.43
N ILE A 950 28.36 26.98 -21.24
CA ILE A 950 27.72 25.89 -20.46
C ILE A 950 26.60 25.24 -21.28
N ARG A 951 25.75 26.04 -21.92
CA ARG A 951 24.67 25.54 -22.77
C ARG A 951 25.21 24.76 -23.95
N PHE A 952 26.33 25.14 -24.54
CA PHE A 952 26.97 24.38 -25.62
C PHE A 952 27.43 23.01 -25.12
N PHE A 953 28.15 22.94 -24.00
CA PHE A 953 28.64 21.67 -23.45
C PHE A 953 27.52 20.75 -22.95
N ASN A 954 26.43 21.30 -22.41
CA ASN A 954 25.26 20.52 -21.95
C ASN A 954 24.26 20.19 -23.07
N ALA A 955 24.54 20.56 -24.32
CA ALA A 955 23.64 20.28 -25.44
C ALA A 955 23.28 18.79 -25.62
N PRO A 956 24.23 17.83 -25.49
CA PRO A 956 23.89 16.41 -25.58
C PRO A 956 22.91 15.97 -24.50
N MET A 957 23.11 16.41 -23.26
CA MET A 957 22.23 16.10 -22.14
C MET A 957 20.83 16.69 -22.35
N ARG A 958 20.74 17.94 -22.81
CA ARG A 958 19.44 18.53 -23.18
C ARG A 958 18.77 17.77 -24.33
N SER A 959 19.51 17.31 -25.33
CA SER A 959 18.96 16.51 -26.44
C SER A 959 18.41 15.15 -25.99
N MET A 960 18.88 14.60 -24.86
CA MET A 960 18.28 13.41 -24.25
C MET A 960 16.92 13.71 -23.61
N VAL A 961 16.76 14.92 -23.05
CA VAL A 961 15.52 15.35 -22.38
C VAL A 961 14.50 15.84 -23.41
N TYR A 962 14.90 16.80 -24.25
CA TYR A 962 14.10 17.46 -25.28
C TYR A 962 14.38 16.78 -26.63
N GLY A 963 13.33 16.24 -27.27
CA GLY A 963 13.46 15.46 -28.50
C GLY A 963 14.17 16.19 -29.66
N ASN A 964 14.74 15.43 -30.60
CA ASN A 964 15.40 15.96 -31.81
C ASN A 964 14.37 16.43 -32.85
N HIS A 965 13.66 17.52 -32.57
CA HIS A 965 12.95 18.26 -33.61
C HIS A 965 13.91 19.27 -34.27
N LYS A 966 13.64 19.62 -35.53
CA LYS A 966 14.52 20.16 -36.59
C LYS A 966 15.47 21.32 -36.25
N ASN A 967 15.44 21.86 -35.04
CA ASN A 967 16.08 23.11 -34.62
C ASN A 967 17.24 22.95 -33.63
N LEU A 968 17.59 21.75 -33.12
CA LEU A 968 18.75 21.60 -32.22
C LEU A 968 20.12 21.63 -32.91
N LYS A 969 20.18 21.37 -34.24
CA LYS A 969 21.43 21.44 -35.03
C LYS A 969 21.72 22.83 -35.61
N GLN A 970 20.74 23.71 -35.68
CA GLN A 970 20.96 25.10 -36.08
C GLN A 970 20.96 25.96 -34.80
N ARG A 971 21.97 26.83 -34.65
CA ARG A 971 22.16 27.80 -33.54
C ARG A 971 23.02 27.32 -32.37
N TYR A 972 24.28 26.99 -32.66
CA TYR A 972 25.37 27.39 -31.76
C TYR A 972 26.26 28.35 -32.55
N ASP A 973 25.87 29.62 -32.57
CA ASP A 973 26.75 30.66 -33.08
C ASP A 973 27.90 30.85 -32.08
N VAL A 974 29.06 30.29 -32.42
CA VAL A 974 30.30 30.36 -31.63
C VAL A 974 31.11 31.62 -31.93
N SER A 975 30.63 32.53 -32.78
CA SER A 975 31.38 33.72 -33.25
C SER A 975 31.71 34.76 -32.18
N GLY A 976 31.27 34.55 -30.93
CA GLY A 976 31.52 35.44 -29.78
C GLY A 976 32.14 34.76 -28.55
N LEU A 977 32.58 33.50 -28.61
CA LEU A 977 33.36 32.90 -27.52
C LEU A 977 34.81 33.41 -27.59
N PRO A 978 35.41 33.88 -26.49
CA PRO A 978 36.85 34.14 -26.47
C PRO A 978 37.59 32.83 -26.79
N PRO A 979 38.72 32.87 -27.52
CA PRO A 979 39.54 31.68 -27.75
C PRO A 979 39.87 31.06 -26.40
N VAL A 980 39.50 29.80 -26.21
CA VAL A 980 39.84 29.05 -25.00
C VAL A 980 41.36 28.95 -24.95
N ASP A 981 41.97 29.48 -23.89
CA ASP A 981 43.41 29.36 -23.67
C ASP A 981 43.79 27.87 -23.60
N PRO A 982 44.68 27.37 -24.48
CA PRO A 982 45.13 25.98 -24.46
C PRO A 982 45.69 25.52 -23.11
N GLU A 983 46.15 26.44 -22.25
CA GLU A 983 46.61 26.13 -20.89
C GLU A 983 45.45 25.73 -19.96
N VAL A 984 44.25 26.34 -20.10
CA VAL A 984 43.06 26.03 -19.26
C VAL A 984 42.50 24.64 -19.58
N LEU A 985 42.64 24.19 -20.83
CA LEU A 985 42.25 22.83 -21.25
C LEU A 985 43.15 21.73 -20.67
N LYS A 986 44.41 22.05 -20.30
CA LYS A 986 45.32 21.11 -19.63
C LYS A 986 45.01 20.92 -18.15
N GLU A 987 44.44 21.92 -17.48
CA GLU A 987 44.04 21.80 -16.05
C GLU A 987 42.76 20.98 -15.84
N LEU A 988 41.93 20.79 -16.90
CA LEU A 988 40.66 20.06 -16.82
C LEU A 988 40.77 18.57 -17.21
N THR A 989 41.92 18.11 -17.70
CA THR A 989 42.23 16.69 -17.84
C THR A 989 42.73 16.12 -16.53
N ILE A 990 41.80 15.71 -15.66
CA ILE A 990 42.12 14.80 -14.55
C ILE A 990 42.19 13.38 -15.14
N GLU A 991 43.41 12.91 -15.37
CA GLU A 991 43.72 11.49 -15.43
C GLU A 991 43.57 10.88 -14.02
N ASN A 992 42.87 9.74 -13.92
CA ASN A 992 42.73 8.82 -12.79
C ASN A 992 41.79 9.21 -11.63
N THR A 993 40.56 8.66 -11.62
CA THR A 993 40.10 7.66 -10.60
C THR A 993 38.81 6.98 -11.04
#